data_AF-A0A1E4S458-F1
#
_entry.id   AF-A0A1E4S458-F1
#
_cell.length_a   1.000
_cell.length_b   1.000
_cell.length_c   1.000
_cell.angle_alpha   90.00
_cell.angle_beta   90.00
_cell.angle_gamma   90.00
#
_symmetry.space_group_name_H-M   'P 1'
#
loop_
_entity.id
_entity.type
_entity.pdbx_description
1 polymer ?
#
loop_
_entity_poly.entity_id
_entity_poly.type
_entity_poly.pdbx_seq_one_letter_code
_entity_poly.pdbx_strand_id
1 'polypeptide(L)'
;MSSKDLVLIDKLQVQGITGRDYWKRPTIQPLEVSISLQTDFKASSVSDDLKHSLNYAVISRNVLEFFEKNRGTNFKSFINVANRVSEVVLDEKRGGGNESKVVISGKKTEIKAKEIQAIVSRVKSNGVIQRPSTTNDLIAIKSLTVPTIIGVFTFERLQKQYVSLDLDISISHSDVDVYRIIEDVALYVENSNFKTVEALVECVSHVVLQFEHILQVVTRVEKPNAITFANGVGVQVTRTPKDFEGVPKIDVKELAKPLDYENSFNLPTQSTVIDTDTESQHTAYIAFGSNVGNQLQNINEAIVALNSIEGTDVLATSSLYESEPMYFLDQPKFINGVLKISTTSSPHMLLKHLKSIEYETLGRTKLKDNGPRSIDLDILLYDDLVLNEPDLVIPHMRMIERTFVLQPLCELIPPEQIHPVTAEPYHNHLKQLYASKVDQTKQKSNELSVHVPLQNKYFTRPTPRQLTFDLLGQSHRTYLMGILNTTPDSFSDGGVNAELDIALENALQMVKSGVDIIDIGGVSTRPGSIAPSAEEEWERVVPIVKAIRSHPDEDLKNVIISIDTYRASVASDSIEAGADIINDISGGLYDEKMFDVIAETGVPYILSHTRGTPDTMSKLNQYTANDDPDLVEYTRCQSNYNHDEDILLKAVARELCVQYEKAIDRGVKRWQIITDPGIGFAKDLKQNLALIRGTPLIKSYSNYNESTKRYNSLDGLPILVGPSRKKFIGTLTNEKIPAERVLTTGAVIMSCIGYQSDIVRVHDVEEMKKVLLIGDALYRDIV
;
A
#
# COMPACT_ATOMS: atom_id res chain seq x y z
N MET A 1 -48.21 29.29 18.89
CA MET A 1 -47.31 28.14 19.12
C MET A 1 -47.79 27.45 20.39
N SER A 2 -48.43 26.28 20.28
CA SER A 2 -48.82 25.51 21.48
C SER A 2 -47.55 25.03 22.18
N SER A 3 -47.45 25.19 23.49
CA SER A 3 -46.37 24.60 24.29
C SER A 3 -46.37 23.08 24.09
N LYS A 4 -45.16 22.50 24.02
CA LYS A 4 -44.92 21.05 23.91
C LYS A 4 -44.30 20.55 25.20
N ASP A 5 -44.99 20.80 26.31
CA ASP A 5 -44.48 20.41 27.61
C ASP A 5 -44.70 18.90 27.83
N LEU A 6 -43.73 18.21 28.43
CA LEU A 6 -43.76 16.76 28.61
C LEU A 6 -43.70 16.38 30.09
N VAL A 7 -44.61 15.50 30.50
CA VAL A 7 -44.53 14.77 31.77
C VAL A 7 -43.98 13.38 31.48
N LEU A 8 -42.93 13.01 32.20
CA LEU A 8 -42.19 11.76 31.99
C LEU A 8 -42.34 10.84 33.20
N ILE A 9 -42.71 9.59 32.95
CA ILE A 9 -42.60 8.48 33.90
C ILE A 9 -41.62 7.50 33.29
N ASP A 10 -40.49 7.25 33.95
CA ASP A 10 -39.46 6.36 33.42
C ASP A 10 -39.43 5.02 34.16
N LYS A 11 -39.46 3.92 33.41
CA LYS A 11 -39.21 2.54 33.85
C LYS A 11 -40.03 2.09 35.07
N LEU A 12 -41.34 2.31 35.02
CA LEU A 12 -42.27 1.75 35.99
C LEU A 12 -42.26 0.21 35.88
N GLN A 13 -41.91 -0.47 36.96
CA GLN A 13 -41.78 -1.93 37.00
C GLN A 13 -43.16 -2.59 37.15
N VAL A 14 -43.52 -3.47 36.22
CA VAL A 14 -44.80 -4.20 36.21
C VAL A 14 -44.59 -5.67 35.83
N GLN A 15 -45.62 -6.49 36.00
CA GLN A 15 -45.62 -7.90 35.58
C GLN A 15 -46.78 -8.14 34.61
N GLY A 16 -46.52 -8.83 33.50
CA GLY A 16 -47.56 -9.16 32.52
C GLY A 16 -47.17 -10.29 31.58
N ILE A 17 -48.11 -10.75 30.75
CA ILE A 17 -47.90 -11.83 29.76
C ILE A 17 -48.03 -11.23 28.36
N THR A 18 -46.92 -11.07 27.62
CA THR A 18 -46.87 -10.46 26.27
C THR A 18 -46.87 -11.51 25.16
N GLY A 19 -47.77 -12.50 25.23
CA GLY A 19 -47.83 -13.59 24.25
C GLY A 19 -47.33 -14.92 24.79
N ARG A 20 -46.52 -15.61 23.98
CA ARG A 20 -45.82 -16.84 24.36
C ARG A 20 -44.35 -16.52 24.52
N ASP A 21 -43.72 -17.05 25.56
CA ASP A 21 -42.27 -16.96 25.75
C ASP A 21 -41.52 -17.76 24.67
N TYR A 22 -40.18 -17.70 24.71
CA TYR A 22 -39.31 -18.50 23.84
C TYR A 22 -39.64 -20.00 23.83
N TRP A 23 -40.14 -20.54 24.95
CA TRP A 23 -40.55 -21.95 25.10
C TRP A 23 -41.99 -22.22 24.67
N LYS A 24 -42.64 -21.25 24.01
CA LYS A 24 -44.03 -21.27 23.55
C LYS A 24 -45.07 -21.34 24.69
N ARG A 25 -44.71 -20.88 25.90
CA ARG A 25 -45.54 -20.88 27.12
C ARG A 25 -46.01 -19.46 27.48
N PRO A 26 -47.26 -19.28 27.94
CA PRO A 26 -47.72 -17.98 28.44
C PRO A 26 -47.25 -17.79 29.89
N THR A 27 -46.06 -17.25 30.10
CA THR A 27 -45.49 -17.01 31.44
C THR A 27 -45.54 -15.53 31.81
N ILE A 28 -45.69 -15.24 33.10
CA ILE A 28 -45.58 -13.89 33.64
C ILE A 28 -44.11 -13.47 33.60
N GLN A 29 -43.84 -12.27 33.05
CA GLN A 29 -42.50 -11.71 32.95
C GLN A 29 -42.45 -10.27 33.48
N PRO A 30 -41.29 -9.83 34.02
CA PRO A 30 -41.09 -8.45 34.40
C PRO A 30 -41.04 -7.56 33.14
N LEU A 31 -41.75 -6.44 33.20
CA LEU A 31 -41.80 -5.42 32.15
C LEU A 31 -41.49 -4.05 32.75
N GLU A 32 -40.86 -3.19 31.96
CA GLU A 32 -40.66 -1.78 32.28
C GLU A 32 -41.56 -0.93 31.39
N VAL A 33 -42.29 0.00 32.00
CA VAL A 33 -43.20 0.91 31.29
C VAL A 33 -42.69 2.33 31.44
N SER A 34 -42.25 2.94 30.33
CA SER A 34 -41.94 4.38 30.27
C SER A 34 -43.04 5.10 29.51
N ILE A 35 -43.50 6.23 30.04
CA ILE A 35 -44.62 7.00 29.51
C ILE A 35 -44.18 8.47 29.36
N SER A 36 -44.45 9.06 28.21
CA SER A 36 -44.34 10.49 27.98
C SER A 36 -45.72 11.05 27.63
N LEU A 37 -46.21 12.01 28.40
CA LEU A 37 -47.51 12.66 28.18
C LEU A 37 -47.28 14.12 27.82
N GLN A 38 -47.89 14.56 26.72
CA GLN A 38 -47.85 15.98 26.35
C GLN A 38 -48.94 16.76 27.09
N THR A 39 -48.56 17.90 27.65
CA THR A 39 -49.44 18.81 28.40
C THR A 39 -49.02 20.27 28.20
N ASP A 40 -49.69 21.19 28.88
CA ASP A 40 -49.32 22.61 28.98
C ASP A 40 -49.31 22.99 30.47
N PHE A 41 -48.11 23.19 31.04
CA PHE A 41 -47.98 23.52 32.47
C PHE A 41 -47.91 25.03 32.73
N LYS A 42 -48.19 25.88 31.74
CA LYS A 42 -48.08 27.34 31.92
C LYS A 42 -48.96 27.87 33.04
N ALA A 43 -50.19 27.36 33.17
CA ALA A 43 -51.12 27.77 34.22
C ALA A 43 -50.70 27.26 35.61
N SER A 44 -50.21 26.02 35.71
CA SER A 44 -49.70 25.45 36.96
C SER A 44 -48.37 26.10 37.39
N SER A 45 -47.50 26.46 36.46
CA SER A 45 -46.22 27.13 36.77
C SER A 45 -46.40 28.54 37.36
N VAL A 46 -47.48 29.23 37.00
CA VAL A 46 -47.79 30.57 37.53
C VAL A 46 -48.55 30.51 38.85
N SER A 47 -49.41 29.52 39.04
CA SER A 47 -50.31 29.43 40.20
C SER A 47 -49.86 28.46 41.29
N ASP A 48 -48.88 27.61 41.01
CA ASP A 48 -48.46 26.47 41.85
C ASP A 48 -49.64 25.56 42.27
N ASP A 49 -50.69 25.50 41.44
CA ASP A 49 -51.90 24.74 41.70
C ASP A 49 -51.92 23.44 40.89
N LEU A 50 -51.96 22.31 41.62
CA LEU A 50 -52.03 20.96 41.09
C LEU A 50 -53.23 20.73 40.16
N LYS A 51 -54.32 21.52 40.27
CA LYS A 51 -55.50 21.38 39.39
C LYS A 51 -55.20 21.68 37.91
N HIS A 52 -54.09 22.38 37.64
CA HIS A 52 -53.63 22.75 36.31
C HIS A 52 -52.42 21.93 35.85
N SER A 53 -52.11 20.82 36.53
CA SER A 53 -51.01 19.92 36.19
C SER A 53 -51.48 18.48 36.10
N LEU A 54 -50.78 17.66 35.31
CA LEU A 54 -51.02 16.22 35.27
C LEU A 54 -50.40 15.56 36.52
N ASN A 55 -51.22 14.86 37.29
CA ASN A 55 -50.73 14.16 38.48
C ASN A 55 -50.11 12.81 38.10
N TYR A 56 -48.79 12.82 37.86
CA TYR A 56 -48.02 11.63 37.50
C TYR A 56 -48.07 10.51 38.55
N ALA A 57 -48.29 10.83 39.83
CA ALA A 57 -48.45 9.81 40.88
C ALA A 57 -49.77 9.04 40.76
N VAL A 58 -50.87 9.73 40.42
CA VAL A 58 -52.16 9.10 40.13
C VAL A 58 -52.09 8.25 38.87
N ILE A 59 -51.44 8.75 37.82
CA ILE A 59 -51.25 8.02 36.55
C ILE A 59 -50.43 6.75 36.79
N SER A 60 -49.31 6.85 37.52
CA SER A 60 -48.47 5.69 37.85
C SER A 60 -49.24 4.63 38.64
N ARG A 61 -50.04 5.05 39.65
CA ARG A 61 -50.89 4.13 40.42
C ARG A 61 -51.94 3.44 39.54
N ASN A 62 -52.59 4.18 38.64
CA ASN A 62 -53.60 3.63 37.74
C ASN A 62 -53.01 2.58 36.78
N VAL A 63 -51.78 2.77 36.32
CA VAL A 63 -51.06 1.79 35.51
C VAL A 63 -50.72 0.55 36.34
N LEU A 64 -50.23 0.70 37.57
CA LEU A 64 -49.98 -0.44 38.48
C LEU A 64 -51.25 -1.25 38.74
N GLU A 65 -52.35 -0.59 39.12
CA GLU A 65 -53.64 -1.25 39.35
C GLU A 65 -54.17 -1.97 38.11
N PHE A 66 -53.92 -1.42 36.91
CA PHE A 66 -54.29 -2.07 35.65
C PHE A 66 -53.56 -3.40 35.47
N PHE A 67 -52.24 -3.46 35.71
CA PHE A 67 -51.48 -4.70 35.63
C PHE A 67 -51.86 -5.70 36.73
N GLU A 68 -52.13 -5.24 37.95
CA GLU A 68 -52.58 -6.11 39.05
C GLU A 68 -53.93 -6.78 38.73
N LYS A 69 -54.90 -6.02 38.21
CA LYS A 69 -56.22 -6.56 37.80
C LYS A 69 -56.13 -7.53 36.63
N ASN A 70 -55.11 -7.38 35.78
CA ASN A 70 -54.93 -8.18 34.56
C ASN A 70 -53.74 -9.15 34.65
N ARG A 71 -53.32 -9.53 35.86
CA ARG A 71 -52.13 -10.35 36.09
C ARG A 71 -52.13 -11.70 35.35
N GLY A 72 -53.32 -12.28 35.12
CA GLY A 72 -53.49 -13.54 34.39
C GLY A 72 -53.85 -13.39 32.91
N THR A 73 -53.99 -12.16 32.41
CA THR A 73 -54.41 -11.89 31.03
C THR A 73 -53.23 -12.00 30.07
N ASN A 74 -53.38 -12.79 29.00
CA ASN A 74 -52.41 -12.81 27.91
C ASN A 74 -52.71 -11.68 26.92
N PHE A 75 -51.85 -10.68 26.87
CA PHE A 75 -51.98 -9.51 26.00
C PHE A 75 -51.58 -9.79 24.54
N LYS A 76 -51.12 -11.01 24.23
CA LYS A 76 -50.68 -11.49 22.91
C LYS A 76 -49.40 -10.86 22.36
N SER A 77 -49.19 -9.54 22.48
CA SER A 77 -48.01 -8.84 21.98
C SER A 77 -47.61 -7.65 22.86
N PHE A 78 -46.36 -7.21 22.77
CA PHE A 78 -45.87 -6.00 23.46
C PHE A 78 -46.61 -4.74 23.04
N ILE A 79 -47.02 -4.65 21.77
CA ILE A 79 -47.78 -3.51 21.24
C ILE A 79 -49.19 -3.46 21.81
N ASN A 80 -49.83 -4.61 22.00
CA ASN A 80 -51.14 -4.65 22.65
C ASN A 80 -51.06 -4.19 24.10
N VAL A 81 -49.99 -4.53 24.84
CA VAL A 81 -49.75 -3.97 26.17
C VAL A 81 -49.58 -2.46 26.10
N ALA A 82 -48.74 -1.96 25.19
CA ALA A 82 -48.53 -0.52 25.02
C ALA A 82 -49.84 0.22 24.68
N ASN A 83 -50.67 -0.33 23.80
CA ASN A 83 -51.99 0.19 23.45
C ASN A 83 -52.92 0.26 24.67
N ARG A 84 -53.00 -0.81 25.47
CA ARG A 84 -53.84 -0.83 26.68
C ARG A 84 -53.35 0.15 27.74
N VAL A 85 -52.04 0.30 27.89
CA VAL A 85 -51.47 1.32 28.77
C VAL A 85 -51.80 2.73 28.25
N SER A 86 -51.69 2.98 26.94
CA SER A 86 -52.13 4.23 26.31
C SER A 86 -53.61 4.54 26.60
N GLU A 87 -54.50 3.53 26.56
CA GLU A 87 -55.92 3.70 26.93
C GLU A 87 -56.09 4.15 28.40
N VAL A 88 -55.30 3.59 29.32
CA VAL A 88 -55.35 3.94 30.75
C VAL A 88 -54.84 5.35 31.02
N VAL A 89 -53.75 5.76 30.35
CA VAL A 89 -53.11 7.07 30.59
C VAL A 89 -53.76 8.23 29.82
N LEU A 90 -54.66 7.95 28.88
CA LEU A 90 -55.46 8.95 28.14
C LEU A 90 -56.92 9.03 28.64
N ASP A 91 -57.28 8.28 29.71
CA ASP A 91 -58.60 8.35 30.33
C ASP A 91 -58.74 9.59 31.22
N GLU A 92 -59.62 10.52 30.82
CA GLU A 92 -59.89 11.78 31.53
C GLU A 92 -60.46 11.55 32.93
N LYS A 93 -61.24 10.49 33.15
CA LYS A 93 -61.77 10.16 34.49
C LYS A 93 -60.68 9.72 35.45
N ARG A 94 -59.50 9.42 34.92
CA ARG A 94 -58.31 8.93 35.64
C ARG A 94 -57.14 9.92 35.60
N GLY A 95 -57.38 11.15 35.10
CA GLY A 95 -56.39 12.23 35.06
C GLY A 95 -55.43 12.20 33.86
N GLY A 96 -55.82 11.56 32.75
CA GLY A 96 -54.99 11.38 31.56
C GLY A 96 -54.78 12.62 30.68
N GLY A 97 -53.71 12.60 29.86
CA GLY A 97 -53.35 13.67 28.91
C GLY A 97 -54.01 13.56 27.53
N ASN A 98 -53.64 14.43 26.59
CA ASN A 98 -54.18 14.45 25.21
C ASN A 98 -53.37 13.61 24.21
N GLU A 99 -52.06 13.50 24.44
CA GLU A 99 -51.13 12.73 23.62
C GLU A 99 -50.19 11.94 24.53
N SER A 100 -49.96 10.67 24.19
CA SER A 100 -49.10 9.76 24.92
C SER A 100 -48.12 9.05 23.99
N LYS A 101 -46.88 8.91 24.45
CA LYS A 101 -45.90 7.95 23.94
C LYS A 101 -45.62 6.93 25.03
N VAL A 102 -45.89 5.66 24.75
CA VAL A 102 -45.69 4.55 25.69
C VAL A 102 -44.61 3.64 25.14
N VAL A 103 -43.64 3.31 25.99
CA VAL A 103 -42.58 2.34 25.72
C VAL A 103 -42.74 1.19 26.70
N ILE A 104 -42.97 -0.01 26.18
CA ILE A 104 -42.95 -1.25 26.97
C ILE A 104 -41.66 -1.98 26.66
N SER A 105 -40.83 -2.21 27.67
CA SER A 105 -39.59 -2.97 27.58
C SER A 105 -39.69 -4.30 28.33
N GLY A 106 -39.29 -5.38 27.67
CA GLY A 106 -39.05 -6.68 28.27
C GLY A 106 -37.55 -6.98 28.29
N LYS A 107 -36.93 -6.94 29.48
CA LYS A 107 -35.51 -7.31 29.66
C LYS A 107 -35.39 -8.82 29.82
N LYS A 108 -34.45 -9.44 29.09
CA LYS A 108 -34.18 -10.90 29.13
C LYS A 108 -35.42 -11.78 28.88
N THR A 109 -36.41 -11.28 28.13
CA THR A 109 -37.60 -12.03 27.73
C THR A 109 -37.32 -13.04 26.61
N GLU A 110 -36.14 -12.94 25.99
CA GLU A 110 -35.61 -13.85 24.97
C GLU A 110 -34.15 -14.20 25.35
N ILE A 111 -33.65 -15.36 24.93
CA ILE A 111 -32.35 -15.90 25.35
C ILE A 111 -31.18 -15.23 24.60
N LYS A 112 -31.37 -14.92 23.32
CA LYS A 112 -30.38 -14.36 22.39
C LYS A 112 -30.39 -12.81 22.37
N ALA A 113 -31.48 -12.14 22.74
CA ALA A 113 -31.61 -10.67 22.78
C ALA A 113 -31.64 -10.12 24.22
N LYS A 114 -30.97 -8.99 24.45
CA LYS A 114 -30.96 -8.34 25.78
C LYS A 114 -32.29 -7.70 26.14
N GLU A 115 -32.95 -7.10 25.16
CA GLU A 115 -34.14 -6.29 25.38
C GLU A 115 -35.04 -6.26 24.13
N ILE A 116 -36.35 -6.37 24.34
CA ILE A 116 -37.38 -6.12 23.32
C ILE A 116 -38.23 -4.94 23.78
N GLN A 117 -38.38 -3.93 22.94
CA GLN A 117 -39.20 -2.76 23.22
C GLN A 117 -40.33 -2.62 22.19
N ALA A 118 -41.51 -2.22 22.66
CA ALA A 118 -42.57 -1.70 21.80
C ALA A 118 -42.81 -0.24 22.12
N ILE A 119 -42.75 0.61 21.10
CA ILE A 119 -42.95 2.05 21.18
C ILE A 119 -44.21 2.40 20.40
N VAL A 120 -45.16 3.00 21.10
CA VAL A 120 -46.47 3.33 20.56
C VAL A 120 -46.83 4.76 20.93
N SER A 121 -47.26 5.54 19.93
CA SER A 121 -47.77 6.90 20.14
C SER A 121 -49.27 6.96 19.87
N ARG A 122 -50.03 7.56 20.77
CA ARG A 122 -51.50 7.68 20.68
C ARG A 122 -51.95 9.08 21.02
N VAL A 123 -52.86 9.63 20.22
CA VAL A 123 -53.51 10.92 20.42
C VAL A 123 -55.00 10.70 20.60
N LYS A 124 -55.60 11.44 21.52
CA LYS A 124 -57.04 11.46 21.73
C LYS A 124 -57.64 12.65 20.99
N SER A 125 -58.52 12.39 20.02
CA SER A 125 -59.25 13.41 19.27
C SER A 125 -60.74 13.07 19.25
N ASN A 126 -61.61 14.02 19.63
CA ASN A 126 -63.06 13.82 19.71
C ASN A 126 -63.50 12.60 20.54
N GLY A 127 -62.79 12.30 21.64
CA GLY A 127 -63.09 11.17 22.52
C GLY A 127 -62.61 9.80 22.02
N VAL A 128 -62.03 9.72 20.81
CA VAL A 128 -61.48 8.49 20.24
C VAL A 128 -59.96 8.53 20.33
N ILE A 129 -59.36 7.44 20.82
CA ILE A 129 -57.90 7.26 20.86
C ILE A 129 -57.48 6.66 19.51
N GLN A 130 -56.58 7.34 18.81
CA GLN A 130 -56.08 6.92 17.51
C GLN A 130 -54.57 7.14 17.38
N ARG A 131 -53.96 6.44 16.41
CA ARG A 131 -52.56 6.63 16.05
C ARG A 131 -52.40 7.98 15.32
N PRO A 132 -51.39 8.80 15.68
CA PRO A 132 -51.08 10.02 14.93
C PRO A 132 -50.70 9.72 13.48
N SER A 133 -51.08 10.61 12.55
CA SER A 133 -50.72 10.47 11.13
C SER A 133 -49.22 10.61 10.85
N THR A 134 -48.45 11.13 11.81
CA THR A 134 -47.02 11.44 11.70
C THR A 134 -46.09 10.38 12.27
N THR A 135 -46.62 9.37 12.97
CA THR A 135 -45.79 8.39 13.70
C THR A 135 -46.21 6.96 13.42
N ASN A 136 -45.21 6.08 13.28
CA ASN A 136 -45.43 4.65 13.20
C ASN A 136 -45.21 3.95 14.55
N ASP A 137 -45.92 2.83 14.75
CA ASP A 137 -45.63 1.94 15.88
C ASP A 137 -44.32 1.21 15.57
N LEU A 138 -43.46 1.09 16.58
CA LEU A 138 -42.10 0.59 16.42
C LEU A 138 -41.82 -0.55 17.40
N ILE A 139 -41.18 -1.60 16.90
CA ILE A 139 -40.63 -2.70 17.69
C ILE A 139 -39.11 -2.61 17.61
N ALA A 140 -38.45 -2.45 18.75
CA ALA A 140 -37.00 -2.45 18.83
C ALA A 140 -36.53 -3.77 19.45
N ILE A 141 -35.69 -4.52 18.74
CA ILE A 141 -34.95 -5.67 19.27
C ILE A 141 -33.53 -5.20 19.49
N LYS A 142 -33.04 -5.22 20.72
CA LYS A 142 -31.72 -4.69 21.08
C LYS A 142 -30.76 -5.79 21.51
N SER A 143 -29.54 -5.72 20.97
CA SER A 143 -28.41 -6.61 21.23
C SER A 143 -28.74 -8.09 21.06
N LEU A 144 -29.35 -8.44 19.92
CA LEU A 144 -29.52 -9.83 19.50
C LEU A 144 -28.13 -10.39 19.15
N THR A 145 -27.62 -11.29 19.99
CA THR A 145 -26.26 -11.83 19.90
C THR A 145 -26.29 -13.17 19.19
N VAL A 146 -25.65 -13.26 18.02
CA VAL A 146 -25.72 -14.43 17.15
C VAL A 146 -24.31 -14.84 16.70
N PRO A 147 -23.94 -16.13 16.77
CA PRO A 147 -22.66 -16.60 16.23
C PRO A 147 -22.74 -16.80 14.72
N THR A 148 -21.81 -16.25 13.97
CA THR A 148 -21.72 -16.37 12.51
C THR A 148 -20.26 -16.41 12.04
N ILE A 149 -20.03 -16.83 10.81
CA ILE A 149 -18.70 -16.75 10.19
C ILE A 149 -18.62 -15.42 9.46
N ILE A 150 -17.85 -14.47 10.01
CA ILE A 150 -17.72 -13.12 9.44
C ILE A 150 -16.28 -12.59 9.51
N GLY A 151 -15.75 -12.20 8.36
CA GLY A 151 -14.39 -11.68 8.29
C GLY A 151 -13.84 -11.61 6.88
N VAL A 152 -12.95 -10.64 6.70
CA VAL A 152 -12.28 -10.37 5.43
C VAL A 152 -11.11 -11.34 5.28
N PHE A 153 -10.38 -11.55 6.37
CA PHE A 153 -9.24 -12.47 6.42
C PHE A 153 -9.66 -13.92 6.64
N THR A 154 -8.88 -14.83 6.08
CA THR A 154 -9.15 -16.27 6.12
C THR A 154 -9.12 -16.84 7.56
N PHE A 155 -8.24 -16.33 8.42
CA PHE A 155 -8.16 -16.78 9.81
C PHE A 155 -9.39 -16.39 10.65
N GLU A 156 -10.03 -15.24 10.36
CA GLU A 156 -11.27 -14.83 11.02
C GLU A 156 -12.43 -15.79 10.70
N ARG A 157 -12.32 -16.53 9.59
CA ARG A 157 -13.36 -17.44 9.12
C ARG A 157 -13.16 -18.89 9.56
N LEU A 158 -12.15 -19.17 10.38
CA LEU A 158 -11.90 -20.51 10.94
C LEU A 158 -12.83 -20.86 12.10
N GLN A 159 -13.42 -19.87 12.77
CA GLN A 159 -14.31 -20.06 13.92
C GLN A 159 -15.50 -19.11 13.85
N LYS A 160 -16.67 -19.54 14.34
CA LYS A 160 -17.83 -18.66 14.49
C LYS A 160 -17.51 -17.56 15.51
N GLN A 161 -17.82 -16.33 15.16
CA GLN A 161 -17.67 -15.15 15.99
C GLN A 161 -19.05 -14.60 16.34
N TYR A 162 -19.18 -13.98 17.51
CA TYR A 162 -20.44 -13.34 17.89
C TYR A 162 -20.57 -11.97 17.24
N VAL A 163 -21.72 -11.72 16.61
CA VAL A 163 -22.17 -10.39 16.18
C VAL A 163 -23.36 -9.94 17.03
N SER A 164 -23.49 -8.63 17.23
CA SER A 164 -24.62 -8.01 17.91
C SER A 164 -25.50 -7.29 16.90
N LEU A 165 -26.80 -7.58 16.91
CA LEU A 165 -27.80 -7.03 15.99
C LEU A 165 -28.79 -6.15 16.77
N ASP A 166 -29.04 -4.93 16.30
CA ASP A 166 -30.18 -4.12 16.70
C ASP A 166 -31.15 -3.96 15.52
N LEU A 167 -32.44 -4.19 15.76
CA LEU A 167 -33.50 -4.08 14.74
C LEU A 167 -34.58 -3.12 15.23
N ASP A 168 -34.73 -1.98 14.57
CA ASP A 168 -35.83 -1.04 14.82
C ASP A 168 -36.85 -1.16 13.67
N ILE A 169 -37.95 -1.86 13.94
CA ILE A 169 -38.94 -2.31 12.97
C ILE A 169 -40.19 -1.42 13.07
N SER A 170 -40.48 -0.66 12.02
CA SER A 170 -41.71 0.13 11.90
C SER A 170 -42.82 -0.71 11.30
N ILE A 171 -44.01 -0.70 11.92
CA ILE A 171 -45.11 -1.58 11.52
C ILE A 171 -46.43 -0.85 11.30
N SER A 172 -47.30 -1.49 10.52
CA SER A 172 -48.66 -1.02 10.22
C SER A 172 -49.74 -1.61 11.13
N HIS A 173 -49.58 -2.84 11.62
CA HIS A 173 -50.56 -3.59 12.43
C HIS A 173 -49.93 -4.23 13.67
N SER A 174 -50.71 -4.48 14.72
CA SER A 174 -50.25 -4.98 16.03
C SER A 174 -49.95 -6.49 16.11
N ASP A 175 -50.21 -7.24 15.04
CA ASP A 175 -50.16 -8.72 14.99
C ASP A 175 -48.85 -9.26 14.41
N VAL A 176 -47.74 -8.56 14.61
CA VAL A 176 -46.40 -9.02 14.19
C VAL A 176 -45.80 -9.96 15.24
N ASP A 177 -45.40 -11.16 14.83
CA ASP A 177 -44.74 -12.15 15.69
C ASP A 177 -43.24 -11.87 15.79
N VAL A 178 -42.86 -11.09 16.82
CA VAL A 178 -41.48 -10.69 17.08
C VAL A 178 -40.56 -11.88 17.33
N TYR A 179 -41.06 -12.92 18.00
CA TYR A 179 -40.24 -14.09 18.33
C TYR A 179 -39.89 -14.88 17.07
N ARG A 180 -40.83 -15.00 16.13
CA ARG A 180 -40.56 -15.61 14.82
C ARG A 180 -39.54 -14.82 14.00
N ILE A 181 -39.60 -13.49 14.03
CA ILE A 181 -38.59 -12.65 13.36
C ILE A 181 -37.20 -12.90 13.96
N ILE A 182 -37.08 -12.95 15.29
CA ILE A 182 -35.82 -13.26 15.96
C ILE A 182 -35.31 -14.65 15.60
N GLU A 183 -36.20 -15.65 15.55
CA GLU A 183 -35.85 -17.03 15.18
C GLU A 183 -35.33 -17.13 13.75
N ASP A 184 -36.06 -16.56 12.77
CA ASP A 184 -35.68 -16.60 11.35
C ASP A 184 -34.39 -15.80 11.09
N VAL A 185 -34.21 -14.63 11.73
CA VAL A 185 -32.97 -13.85 11.63
C VAL A 185 -31.79 -14.60 12.26
N ALA A 186 -31.96 -15.16 13.47
CA ALA A 186 -30.89 -15.91 14.12
C ALA A 186 -30.51 -17.16 13.31
N LEU A 187 -31.50 -17.90 12.80
CA LEU A 187 -31.27 -19.09 11.99
C LEU A 187 -30.57 -18.76 10.68
N TYR A 188 -30.96 -17.66 10.01
CA TYR A 188 -30.30 -17.18 8.81
C TYR A 188 -28.83 -16.81 9.09
N VAL A 189 -28.58 -16.01 10.12
CA VAL A 189 -27.23 -15.52 10.45
C VAL A 189 -26.31 -16.65 10.94
N GLU A 190 -26.82 -17.62 11.71
CA GLU A 190 -26.05 -18.77 12.20
C GLU A 190 -25.57 -19.71 11.09
N ASN A 191 -26.29 -19.77 9.97
CA ASN A 191 -26.02 -20.65 8.83
C ASN A 191 -25.48 -19.90 7.60
N SER A 192 -25.25 -18.60 7.73
CA SER A 192 -24.69 -17.78 6.65
C SER A 192 -23.21 -17.47 6.89
N ASN A 193 -22.48 -17.26 5.80
CA ASN A 193 -21.08 -16.85 5.80
C ASN A 193 -20.98 -15.47 5.14
N PHE A 194 -20.44 -14.48 5.85
CA PHE A 194 -20.31 -13.12 5.31
C PHE A 194 -18.85 -12.68 5.25
N LYS A 195 -18.48 -11.98 4.19
CA LYS A 195 -17.17 -11.30 4.12
C LYS A 195 -17.20 -10.00 4.92
N THR A 196 -18.31 -9.27 4.85
CA THR A 196 -18.44 -7.90 5.37
C THR A 196 -19.71 -7.75 6.22
N VAL A 197 -19.69 -6.81 7.16
CA VAL A 197 -20.86 -6.49 8.00
C VAL A 197 -21.95 -5.77 7.20
N GLU A 198 -21.57 -5.12 6.10
CA GLU A 198 -22.44 -4.46 5.12
C GLU A 198 -23.32 -5.46 4.37
N ALA A 199 -22.76 -6.60 3.94
CA ALA A 199 -23.56 -7.64 3.31
C ALA A 199 -24.53 -8.27 4.33
N LEU A 200 -24.05 -8.51 5.55
CA LEU A 200 -24.86 -9.06 6.64
C LEU A 200 -26.03 -8.15 7.00
N VAL A 201 -25.80 -6.83 7.16
CA VAL A 201 -26.85 -5.87 7.54
C VAL A 201 -27.92 -5.75 6.45
N GLU A 202 -27.53 -5.83 5.16
CA GLU A 202 -28.45 -5.81 4.02
C GLU A 202 -29.33 -7.07 3.99
N CYS A 203 -28.71 -8.26 4.10
CA CYS A 203 -29.43 -9.53 4.07
C CYS A 203 -30.36 -9.70 5.27
N VAL A 204 -29.94 -9.29 6.48
CA VAL A 204 -30.83 -9.29 7.66
C VAL A 204 -32.02 -8.35 7.44
N SER A 205 -31.81 -7.17 6.86
CA SER A 205 -32.90 -6.26 6.51
C SER A 205 -33.88 -6.90 5.53
N HIS A 206 -33.38 -7.63 4.54
CA HIS A 206 -34.20 -8.37 3.58
C HIS A 206 -35.03 -9.45 4.28
N VAL A 207 -34.43 -10.27 5.15
CA VAL A 207 -35.15 -11.31 5.92
C VAL A 207 -36.29 -10.71 6.74
N VAL A 208 -36.04 -9.59 7.43
CA VAL A 208 -37.07 -8.91 8.23
C VAL A 208 -38.19 -8.37 7.34
N LEU A 209 -37.88 -7.72 6.21
CA LEU A 209 -38.90 -7.11 5.34
C LEU A 209 -39.76 -8.13 4.57
N GLN A 210 -39.43 -9.42 4.61
CA GLN A 210 -40.29 -10.49 4.07
C GLN A 210 -41.53 -10.77 4.93
N PHE A 211 -41.58 -10.28 6.16
CA PHE A 211 -42.73 -10.43 7.05
C PHE A 211 -43.83 -9.43 6.71
N GLU A 212 -45.08 -9.88 6.76
CA GLU A 212 -46.24 -9.02 6.51
C GLU A 212 -46.34 -7.89 7.54
N HIS A 213 -46.94 -6.77 7.12
CA HIS A 213 -47.21 -5.58 7.94
C HIS A 213 -46.01 -4.74 8.39
N ILE A 214 -44.78 -5.08 7.98
CA ILE A 214 -43.59 -4.27 8.21
C ILE A 214 -43.46 -3.20 7.11
N LEU A 215 -43.25 -1.95 7.54
CA LEU A 215 -43.15 -0.79 6.65
C LEU A 215 -41.69 -0.39 6.39
N GLN A 216 -40.84 -0.54 7.39
CA GLN A 216 -39.43 -0.15 7.35
C GLN A 216 -38.69 -0.88 8.47
N VAL A 217 -37.42 -1.19 8.23
CA VAL A 217 -36.50 -1.66 9.29
C VAL A 217 -35.23 -0.81 9.25
N VAL A 218 -34.75 -0.44 10.44
CA VAL A 218 -33.39 0.03 10.65
C VAL A 218 -32.61 -1.10 11.30
N THR A 219 -31.65 -1.65 10.57
CA THR A 219 -30.82 -2.78 11.02
C THR A 219 -29.44 -2.26 11.32
N ARG A 220 -28.91 -2.58 12.51
CA ARG A 220 -27.53 -2.29 12.90
C ARG A 220 -26.83 -3.59 13.26
N VAL A 221 -25.65 -3.80 12.70
CA VAL A 221 -24.77 -4.93 12.99
C VAL A 221 -23.49 -4.39 13.62
N GLU A 222 -23.10 -4.91 14.78
CA GLU A 222 -21.83 -4.61 15.43
C GLU A 222 -21.01 -5.88 15.62
N LYS A 223 -19.71 -5.80 15.32
CA LYS A 223 -18.72 -6.81 15.68
C LYS A 223 -18.02 -6.35 16.97
N PRO A 224 -18.31 -6.97 18.12
CA PRO A 224 -17.65 -6.64 19.38
C PRO A 224 -16.14 -6.96 19.30
N ASN A 225 -15.31 -6.11 19.90
CA ASN A 225 -13.84 -6.27 19.95
C ASN A 225 -13.14 -6.35 18.58
N ALA A 226 -13.75 -5.84 17.50
CA ALA A 226 -13.13 -5.82 16.17
C ALA A 226 -11.85 -4.97 16.11
N ILE A 227 -11.74 -3.94 16.96
CA ILE A 227 -10.59 -3.04 17.04
C ILE A 227 -10.20 -2.90 18.52
N THR A 228 -8.91 -3.00 18.80
CA THR A 228 -8.35 -2.75 20.14
C THR A 228 -8.78 -1.35 20.61
N PHE A 229 -9.28 -1.22 21.85
CA PHE A 229 -9.79 0.02 22.44
C PHE A 229 -11.19 0.51 21.99
N ALA A 230 -11.91 -0.23 21.14
CA ALA A 230 -13.32 0.00 20.84
C ALA A 230 -14.21 -1.12 21.40
N ASN A 231 -15.38 -0.77 21.97
CA ASN A 231 -16.37 -1.76 22.43
C ASN A 231 -16.93 -2.60 21.27
N GLY A 232 -16.97 -2.04 20.06
CA GLY A 232 -17.39 -2.69 18.83
C GLY A 232 -17.40 -1.71 17.66
N VAL A 233 -17.34 -2.23 16.44
CA VAL A 233 -17.50 -1.45 15.19
C VAL A 233 -18.66 -2.04 14.42
N GLY A 234 -19.48 -1.19 13.80
CA GLY A 234 -20.70 -1.64 13.15
C GLY A 234 -21.25 -0.69 12.10
N VAL A 235 -22.17 -1.22 11.31
CA VAL A 235 -22.84 -0.53 10.21
C VAL A 235 -24.34 -0.53 10.47
N GLN A 236 -25.03 0.54 10.03
CA GLN A 236 -26.47 0.68 10.13
C GLN A 236 -27.06 1.00 8.75
N VAL A 237 -28.16 0.34 8.40
CA VAL A 237 -28.93 0.67 7.18
C VAL A 237 -30.41 0.86 7.52
N THR A 238 -31.07 1.67 6.71
CA THR A 238 -32.53 1.82 6.72
C THR A 238 -33.06 1.29 5.40
N ARG A 239 -34.02 0.36 5.45
CA ARG A 239 -34.63 -0.25 4.27
C ARG A 239 -36.14 -0.34 4.38
N THR A 240 -36.79 -0.31 3.23
CA THR A 240 -38.23 -0.46 3.01
C THR A 240 -38.47 -1.61 2.03
N PRO A 241 -39.71 -2.15 1.94
CA PRO A 241 -40.00 -3.24 1.00
C PRO A 241 -39.67 -2.90 -0.48
N LYS A 242 -39.71 -1.61 -0.85
CA LYS A 242 -39.39 -1.14 -2.21
C LYS A 242 -37.93 -1.35 -2.59
N ASP A 243 -37.02 -1.31 -1.62
CA ASP A 243 -35.58 -1.45 -1.86
C ASP A 243 -35.20 -2.88 -2.31
N PHE A 244 -36.12 -3.85 -2.14
CA PHE A 244 -35.95 -5.25 -2.51
C PHE A 244 -36.90 -5.70 -3.64
N GLU A 245 -37.55 -4.77 -4.35
CA GLU A 245 -38.36 -5.11 -5.52
C GLU A 245 -37.48 -5.76 -6.62
N GLY A 246 -37.82 -6.99 -7.02
CA GLY A 246 -37.06 -7.76 -8.01
C GLY A 246 -35.91 -8.61 -7.45
N VAL A 247 -35.63 -8.54 -6.14
CA VAL A 247 -34.62 -9.39 -5.48
C VAL A 247 -35.27 -10.73 -5.08
N PRO A 248 -34.64 -11.90 -5.34
CA PRO A 248 -35.17 -13.20 -4.94
C PRO A 248 -35.35 -13.31 -3.42
N LYS A 249 -36.51 -13.83 -2.98
CA LYS A 249 -36.78 -14.05 -1.55
C LYS A 249 -35.79 -15.07 -0.96
N ILE A 250 -35.34 -14.80 0.25
CA ILE A 250 -34.48 -15.68 1.05
C ILE A 250 -35.36 -16.74 1.73
N ASP A 251 -35.16 -18.02 1.37
CA ASP A 251 -35.77 -19.15 2.07
C ASP A 251 -34.89 -19.61 3.23
N VAL A 252 -35.26 -19.18 4.44
CA VAL A 252 -34.55 -19.52 5.68
C VAL A 252 -34.63 -21.03 5.99
N LYS A 253 -35.60 -21.77 5.44
CA LYS A 253 -35.78 -23.21 5.72
C LYS A 253 -34.87 -24.10 4.88
N GLU A 254 -34.45 -23.69 3.68
CA GLU A 254 -33.48 -24.44 2.88
C GLU A 254 -32.06 -24.38 3.47
N LEU A 255 -31.73 -23.28 4.16
CA LEU A 255 -30.44 -23.03 4.81
C LEU A 255 -30.20 -23.86 6.09
N ALA A 256 -31.22 -24.55 6.61
CA ALA A 256 -31.13 -25.36 7.83
C ALA A 256 -30.53 -26.77 7.62
N LYS A 257 -30.09 -27.11 6.39
CA LYS A 257 -29.33 -28.34 6.15
C LYS A 257 -27.91 -28.15 6.69
N PRO A 258 -27.41 -29.04 7.57
CA PRO A 258 -26.04 -28.94 8.05
C PRO A 258 -25.09 -29.06 6.85
N LEU A 259 -24.34 -27.98 6.58
CA LEU A 259 -23.19 -28.04 5.71
C LEU A 259 -22.15 -28.92 6.42
N ASP A 260 -21.73 -30.02 5.79
CA ASP A 260 -20.59 -30.82 6.26
C ASP A 260 -19.34 -29.94 6.20
N TYR A 261 -18.99 -29.32 7.34
CA TYR A 261 -17.76 -28.54 7.49
C TYR A 261 -16.53 -29.43 7.74
N GLU A 262 -16.64 -30.76 7.62
CA GLU A 262 -15.50 -31.66 7.69
C GLU A 262 -14.81 -31.73 6.33
N ASN A 263 -13.73 -30.95 6.20
CA ASN A 263 -12.63 -31.10 5.22
C ASN A 263 -12.80 -30.59 3.78
N SER A 264 -13.80 -29.76 3.46
CA SER A 264 -13.82 -29.07 2.14
C SER A 264 -13.86 -27.55 2.29
N PHE A 265 -12.76 -26.92 1.90
CA PHE A 265 -12.53 -25.48 1.87
C PHE A 265 -13.28 -24.82 0.70
N ASN A 266 -14.61 -24.95 0.67
CA ASN A 266 -15.43 -24.36 -0.38
C ASN A 266 -16.00 -23.02 0.09
N LEU A 267 -15.39 -21.93 -0.38
CA LEU A 267 -15.97 -20.59 -0.34
C LEU A 267 -17.26 -20.58 -1.19
N PRO A 268 -18.44 -20.22 -0.66
CA PRO A 268 -19.54 -19.79 -1.49
C PRO A 268 -19.34 -18.31 -1.76
N THR A 269 -18.39 -17.98 -2.63
CA THR A 269 -18.49 -16.75 -3.40
C THR A 269 -18.58 -17.15 -4.84
N GLN A 270 -19.54 -16.58 -5.57
CA GLN A 270 -19.41 -16.49 -7.01
C GLN A 270 -18.06 -15.82 -7.24
N SER A 271 -17.05 -16.65 -7.53
CA SER A 271 -15.88 -16.21 -8.24
C SER A 271 -16.44 -15.43 -9.42
N THR A 272 -16.01 -14.20 -9.62
CA THR A 272 -15.95 -13.69 -10.98
C THR A 272 -15.14 -14.75 -11.72
N VAL A 273 -15.85 -15.64 -12.41
CA VAL A 273 -15.26 -16.55 -13.36
C VAL A 273 -14.63 -15.59 -14.35
N ILE A 274 -13.32 -15.40 -14.23
CA ILE A 274 -12.55 -14.87 -15.34
C ILE A 274 -12.81 -15.92 -16.42
N ASP A 275 -13.54 -15.50 -17.46
CA ASP A 275 -13.62 -16.26 -18.69
C ASP A 275 -12.19 -16.68 -18.99
N THR A 276 -11.97 -17.99 -19.10
CA THR A 276 -10.69 -18.58 -19.50
C THR A 276 -10.45 -18.29 -20.99
N ASP A 277 -10.63 -17.03 -21.40
CA ASP A 277 -10.23 -16.54 -22.70
C ASP A 277 -8.71 -16.50 -22.70
N THR A 278 -8.12 -17.60 -23.12
CA THR A 278 -6.69 -17.79 -23.38
C THR A 278 -6.13 -16.85 -24.45
N GLU A 279 -6.91 -15.87 -24.91
CA GLU A 279 -6.53 -14.87 -25.91
C GLU A 279 -6.22 -13.49 -25.31
N SER A 280 -6.63 -13.18 -24.07
CA SER A 280 -6.36 -11.87 -23.46
C SER A 280 -5.03 -11.83 -22.71
N GLN A 281 -4.35 -10.70 -22.80
CA GLN A 281 -3.03 -10.50 -22.19
C GLN A 281 -3.18 -9.96 -20.75
N HIS A 282 -2.67 -10.71 -19.78
CA HIS A 282 -2.79 -10.44 -18.35
C HIS A 282 -1.49 -9.88 -17.76
N THR A 283 -1.58 -9.14 -16.65
CA THR A 283 -0.42 -8.66 -15.89
C THR A 283 -0.27 -9.45 -14.60
N ALA A 284 0.89 -10.06 -14.37
CA ALA A 284 1.20 -10.74 -13.13
C ALA A 284 2.49 -10.21 -12.49
N TYR A 285 2.58 -10.32 -11.17
CA TYR A 285 3.75 -9.94 -10.40
C TYR A 285 4.33 -11.18 -9.72
N ILE A 286 5.56 -11.53 -10.06
CA ILE A 286 6.22 -12.74 -9.58
C ILE A 286 7.35 -12.37 -8.64
N ALA A 287 7.29 -12.79 -7.38
CA ALA A 287 8.42 -12.69 -6.48
C ALA A 287 9.46 -13.74 -6.83
N PHE A 288 10.75 -13.37 -6.77
CA PHE A 288 11.84 -14.31 -6.84
C PHE A 288 12.74 -14.25 -5.60
N GLY A 289 13.35 -15.38 -5.24
CA GLY A 289 14.31 -15.45 -4.14
C GLY A 289 15.40 -16.52 -4.35
N SER A 290 16.67 -16.15 -4.17
CA SER A 290 17.83 -17.05 -4.34
C SER A 290 18.85 -16.91 -3.21
N ASN A 291 19.31 -18.02 -2.63
CA ASN A 291 20.35 -18.02 -1.59
C ASN A 291 21.44 -19.10 -1.75
N VAL A 292 21.48 -19.78 -2.89
CA VAL A 292 22.45 -20.86 -3.17
C VAL A 292 23.13 -20.63 -4.51
N GLY A 293 24.45 -20.83 -4.55
CA GLY A 293 25.25 -20.74 -5.78
C GLY A 293 25.38 -19.30 -6.28
N ASN A 294 25.44 -19.14 -7.61
CA ASN A 294 25.48 -17.82 -8.24
C ASN A 294 24.06 -17.25 -8.36
N GLN A 295 23.65 -16.50 -7.33
CA GLN A 295 22.28 -15.99 -7.19
C GLN A 295 21.83 -15.15 -8.40
N LEU A 296 22.71 -14.28 -8.92
CA LEU A 296 22.40 -13.43 -10.07
C LEU A 296 22.23 -14.26 -11.35
N GLN A 297 23.07 -15.26 -11.56
CA GLN A 297 22.94 -16.16 -12.70
C GLN A 297 21.62 -16.94 -12.65
N ASN A 298 21.25 -17.47 -11.48
CA ASN A 298 19.97 -18.16 -11.31
C ASN A 298 18.77 -17.25 -11.63
N ILE A 299 18.83 -15.97 -11.22
CA ILE A 299 17.79 -14.97 -11.52
C ILE A 299 17.72 -14.67 -13.02
N ASN A 300 18.87 -14.46 -13.68
CA ASN A 300 18.92 -14.20 -15.12
C ASN A 300 18.41 -15.40 -15.93
N GLU A 301 18.80 -16.63 -15.56
CA GLU A 301 18.31 -17.85 -16.21
C GLU A 301 16.80 -18.03 -16.01
N ALA A 302 16.25 -17.67 -14.85
CA ALA A 302 14.81 -17.66 -14.62
C ALA A 302 14.08 -16.64 -15.53
N ILE A 303 14.64 -15.44 -15.73
CA ILE A 303 14.08 -14.44 -16.65
C ILE A 303 14.11 -14.92 -18.10
N VAL A 304 15.22 -15.53 -18.54
CA VAL A 304 15.34 -16.10 -19.89
C VAL A 304 14.32 -17.23 -20.08
N ALA A 305 14.15 -18.10 -19.08
CA ALA A 305 13.16 -19.17 -19.13
C ALA A 305 11.73 -18.65 -19.18
N LEU A 306 11.40 -17.59 -18.43
CA LEU A 306 10.10 -16.93 -18.48
C LEU A 306 9.79 -16.34 -19.86
N ASN A 307 10.74 -15.59 -20.43
CA ASN A 307 10.60 -15.01 -21.78
C ASN A 307 10.58 -16.08 -22.90
N SER A 308 10.96 -17.32 -22.59
CA SER A 308 10.89 -18.43 -23.55
C SER A 308 9.52 -19.09 -23.57
N ILE A 309 8.63 -18.77 -22.64
CA ILE A 309 7.24 -19.26 -22.61
C ILE A 309 6.43 -18.45 -23.62
N GLU A 310 5.73 -19.14 -24.53
CA GLU A 310 4.88 -18.49 -25.52
C GLU A 310 3.83 -17.58 -24.86
N GLY A 311 3.73 -16.34 -25.35
CA GLY A 311 2.81 -15.34 -24.84
C GLY A 311 3.16 -14.81 -23.45
N THR A 312 4.39 -14.98 -22.97
CA THR A 312 4.87 -14.43 -21.68
C THR A 312 6.12 -13.57 -21.86
N ASP A 313 6.06 -12.33 -21.36
CA ASP A 313 7.15 -11.36 -21.44
C ASP A 313 7.41 -10.69 -20.09
N VAL A 314 8.66 -10.63 -19.66
CA VAL A 314 9.07 -9.83 -18.48
C VAL A 314 9.15 -8.36 -18.88
N LEU A 315 8.18 -7.58 -18.40
CA LEU A 315 8.04 -6.15 -18.71
C LEU A 315 8.96 -5.27 -17.86
N ALA A 316 9.13 -5.59 -16.58
CA ALA A 316 9.95 -4.81 -15.67
C ALA A 316 10.48 -5.65 -14.51
N THR A 317 11.51 -5.13 -13.84
CA THR A 317 12.15 -5.74 -12.67
C THR A 317 12.20 -4.74 -11.53
N SER A 318 12.09 -5.22 -10.29
CA SER A 318 12.45 -4.45 -9.11
C SER A 318 13.98 -4.35 -8.97
N SER A 319 14.45 -3.62 -7.96
CA SER A 319 15.82 -3.69 -7.48
C SER A 319 16.10 -5.07 -6.87
N LEU A 320 17.38 -5.44 -6.75
CA LEU A 320 17.80 -6.64 -6.04
C LEU A 320 18.01 -6.31 -4.57
N TYR A 321 17.24 -6.97 -3.69
CA TYR A 321 17.32 -6.76 -2.25
C TYR A 321 17.92 -7.96 -1.55
N GLU A 322 18.99 -7.74 -0.79
CA GLU A 322 19.49 -8.70 0.18
C GLU A 322 18.70 -8.64 1.48
N SER A 323 18.27 -9.80 1.97
CA SER A 323 17.53 -9.94 3.22
C SER A 323 18.07 -11.06 4.10
N GLU A 324 17.93 -10.89 5.42
CA GLU A 324 18.07 -12.00 6.36
C GLU A 324 17.02 -13.09 6.08
N PRO A 325 17.35 -14.37 6.26
CA PRO A 325 16.41 -15.45 6.03
C PRO A 325 15.25 -15.43 7.04
N MET A 326 14.06 -15.78 6.54
CA MET A 326 12.84 -15.87 7.34
C MET A 326 12.48 -17.34 7.61
N TYR A 327 11.95 -17.64 8.81
CA TYR A 327 11.53 -18.94 9.34
C TYR A 327 12.63 -19.96 9.63
N PHE A 328 13.62 -20.06 8.75
CA PHE A 328 14.80 -20.89 8.96
C PHE A 328 16.03 -19.98 9.03
N LEU A 329 16.48 -19.68 10.25
CA LEU A 329 17.45 -18.61 10.51
C LEU A 329 18.91 -19.02 10.25
N ASP A 330 19.19 -20.31 10.12
CA ASP A 330 20.52 -20.88 9.91
C ASP A 330 20.74 -21.23 8.42
N GLN A 331 20.78 -20.20 7.59
CA GLN A 331 21.05 -20.30 6.16
C GLN A 331 21.64 -19.00 5.59
N PRO A 332 22.24 -19.02 4.38
CA PRO A 332 22.72 -17.81 3.74
C PRO A 332 21.59 -16.80 3.49
N LYS A 333 21.96 -15.52 3.42
CA LYS A 333 21.06 -14.42 3.06
C LYS A 333 20.47 -14.62 1.66
N PHE A 334 19.27 -14.11 1.46
CA PHE A 334 18.57 -14.18 0.18
C PHE A 334 18.77 -12.91 -0.63
N ILE A 335 18.89 -13.07 -1.95
CA ILE A 335 18.62 -12.02 -2.93
C ILE A 335 17.19 -12.19 -3.40
N ASN A 336 16.37 -11.15 -3.22
CA ASN A 336 14.96 -11.14 -3.57
C ASN A 336 14.64 -9.98 -4.51
N GLY A 337 13.53 -10.12 -5.21
CA GLY A 337 12.92 -9.06 -6.01
C GLY A 337 11.59 -9.49 -6.60
N VAL A 338 11.03 -8.65 -7.46
CA VAL A 338 9.75 -8.89 -8.14
C VAL A 338 9.92 -8.63 -9.64
N LEU A 339 9.33 -9.49 -10.45
CA LEU A 339 9.17 -9.32 -11.89
C LEU A 339 7.74 -8.91 -12.17
N LYS A 340 7.55 -7.86 -12.96
CA LYS A 340 6.27 -7.57 -13.62
C LYS A 340 6.29 -8.26 -14.96
N ILE A 341 5.34 -9.17 -15.18
CA ILE A 341 5.24 -9.93 -16.42
C ILE A 341 3.90 -9.68 -17.10
N SER A 342 3.90 -9.83 -18.41
CA SER A 342 2.71 -10.01 -19.21
C SER A 342 2.57 -11.47 -19.58
N THR A 343 1.37 -12.05 -19.52
CA THR A 343 1.17 -13.45 -19.88
C THR A 343 -0.23 -13.72 -20.43
N THR A 344 -0.36 -14.63 -21.39
CA THR A 344 -1.64 -15.20 -21.83
C THR A 344 -2.02 -16.48 -21.07
N SER A 345 -1.12 -16.99 -20.21
CA SER A 345 -1.37 -18.20 -19.42
C SER A 345 -2.30 -17.93 -18.26
N SER A 346 -3.28 -18.81 -18.02
CA SER A 346 -4.11 -18.76 -16.82
C SER A 346 -3.27 -18.91 -15.54
N PRO A 347 -3.74 -18.44 -14.36
CA PRO A 347 -2.97 -18.49 -13.12
C PRO A 347 -2.41 -19.88 -12.77
N HIS A 348 -3.19 -20.94 -12.98
CA HIS A 348 -2.74 -22.32 -12.73
C HIS A 348 -1.72 -22.81 -13.76
N MET A 349 -1.83 -22.40 -15.02
CA MET A 349 -0.84 -22.73 -16.04
C MET A 349 0.47 -21.99 -15.79
N LEU A 350 0.39 -20.72 -15.42
CA LEU A 350 1.54 -19.94 -14.98
C LEU A 350 2.23 -20.61 -13.79
N LEU A 351 1.49 -21.02 -12.76
CA LEU A 351 2.06 -21.74 -11.61
C LEU A 351 2.79 -23.02 -12.03
N LYS A 352 2.25 -23.77 -13.00
CA LYS A 352 2.92 -24.97 -13.54
C LYS A 352 4.22 -24.61 -14.26
N HIS A 353 4.22 -23.57 -15.08
CA HIS A 353 5.43 -23.09 -15.75
C HIS A 353 6.51 -22.65 -14.75
N LEU A 354 6.13 -21.87 -13.72
CA LEU A 354 7.06 -21.44 -12.67
C LEU A 354 7.69 -22.64 -11.96
N LYS A 355 6.89 -23.66 -11.59
CA LYS A 355 7.42 -24.90 -11.01
C LYS A 355 8.36 -25.63 -11.96
N SER A 356 8.04 -25.74 -13.24
CA SER A 356 8.94 -26.35 -14.24
C SER A 356 10.29 -25.61 -14.30
N ILE A 357 10.29 -24.27 -14.31
CA ILE A 357 11.53 -23.48 -14.27
C ILE A 357 12.37 -23.79 -13.02
N GLU A 358 11.73 -23.88 -11.85
CA GLU A 358 12.44 -24.20 -10.60
C GLU A 358 13.09 -25.60 -10.62
N TYR A 359 12.33 -26.63 -11.02
CA TYR A 359 12.78 -28.03 -10.90
C TYR A 359 13.60 -28.51 -12.10
N GLU A 360 13.16 -28.20 -13.32
CA GLU A 360 13.71 -28.76 -14.56
C GLU A 360 14.86 -27.92 -15.10
N THR A 361 14.74 -26.59 -15.06
CA THR A 361 15.78 -25.68 -15.59
C THR A 361 16.88 -25.42 -14.56
N LEU A 362 16.51 -25.11 -13.32
CA LEU A 362 17.44 -24.64 -12.28
C LEU A 362 17.74 -25.67 -11.19
N GLY A 363 17.27 -26.91 -11.37
CA GLY A 363 17.67 -28.06 -10.57
C GLY A 363 17.30 -27.99 -9.08
N ARG A 364 16.19 -27.33 -8.72
CA ARG A 364 15.74 -27.22 -7.32
C ARG A 364 15.56 -28.62 -6.70
N THR A 365 16.34 -28.94 -5.67
CA THR A 365 16.16 -30.15 -4.84
C THR A 365 15.39 -29.78 -3.57
N LYS A 366 14.11 -30.14 -3.48
CA LYS A 366 13.27 -29.81 -2.32
C LYS A 366 13.65 -30.68 -1.11
N LEU A 367 14.60 -30.23 -0.30
CA LEU A 367 15.02 -30.93 0.93
C LEU A 367 14.13 -30.61 2.15
N LYS A 368 13.62 -29.37 2.27
CA LYS A 368 12.74 -28.90 3.37
C LYS A 368 11.99 -27.60 2.98
N ASP A 369 10.77 -27.39 3.47
CA ASP A 369 10.04 -26.12 3.24
C ASP A 369 10.77 -24.92 3.85
N ASN A 370 10.86 -23.81 3.09
CA ASN A 370 11.60 -22.58 3.43
C ASN A 370 13.12 -22.73 3.66
N GLY A 371 13.72 -23.83 3.16
CA GLY A 371 15.18 -24.04 3.20
C GLY A 371 15.94 -23.39 2.03
N PRO A 372 17.27 -23.58 1.97
CA PRO A 372 18.11 -23.05 0.91
C PRO A 372 17.71 -23.54 -0.49
N ARG A 373 17.75 -22.65 -1.48
CA ARG A 373 17.30 -22.93 -2.86
C ARG A 373 18.04 -22.09 -3.90
N SER A 374 18.22 -22.67 -5.09
CA SER A 374 18.77 -21.98 -6.26
C SER A 374 17.85 -20.86 -6.73
N ILE A 375 16.54 -21.09 -6.76
CA ILE A 375 15.51 -20.07 -7.02
C ILE A 375 14.17 -20.49 -6.39
N ASP A 376 13.29 -19.52 -6.14
CA ASP A 376 11.89 -19.66 -5.73
C ASP A 376 11.10 -18.62 -6.51
N LEU A 377 9.99 -19.00 -7.13
CA LEU A 377 9.15 -18.13 -7.95
C LEU A 377 7.69 -18.21 -7.47
N ASP A 378 7.20 -17.15 -6.84
CA ASP A 378 5.86 -17.07 -6.26
C ASP A 378 4.99 -16.05 -7.01
N ILE A 379 3.78 -16.43 -7.41
CA ILE A 379 2.78 -15.49 -7.95
C ILE A 379 2.27 -14.61 -6.80
N LEU A 380 2.54 -13.31 -6.83
CA LEU A 380 2.04 -12.35 -5.85
C LEU A 380 0.67 -11.83 -6.22
N LEU A 381 0.53 -11.29 -7.42
CA LEU A 381 -0.66 -10.63 -7.96
C LEU A 381 -0.89 -11.10 -9.40
N TYR A 382 -2.14 -11.12 -9.83
CA TYR A 382 -2.56 -11.46 -11.19
C TYR A 382 -3.78 -10.60 -11.51
N ASP A 383 -3.61 -9.55 -12.30
CA ASP A 383 -4.60 -8.47 -12.48
C ASP A 383 -5.22 -8.05 -11.14
N ASP A 384 -6.56 -7.96 -11.09
CA ASP A 384 -7.35 -7.74 -9.88
C ASP A 384 -7.97 -9.05 -9.33
N LEU A 385 -7.44 -10.21 -9.75
CA LEU A 385 -7.99 -11.52 -9.37
C LEU A 385 -7.80 -11.80 -7.87
N VAL A 386 -8.89 -12.24 -7.24
CA VAL A 386 -8.87 -12.86 -5.92
C VAL A 386 -9.19 -14.34 -6.07
N LEU A 387 -8.17 -15.18 -5.94
CA LEU A 387 -8.26 -16.63 -6.03
C LEU A 387 -7.87 -17.27 -4.69
N ASN A 388 -8.64 -18.26 -4.25
CA ASN A 388 -8.37 -18.98 -3.01
C ASN A 388 -8.74 -20.45 -3.18
N GLU A 389 -7.85 -21.17 -3.85
CA GLU A 389 -7.96 -22.61 -4.07
C GLU A 389 -6.86 -23.35 -3.28
N PRO A 390 -7.03 -24.65 -2.99
CA PRO A 390 -6.04 -25.42 -2.21
C PRO A 390 -4.61 -25.37 -2.78
N ASP A 391 -4.48 -25.27 -4.10
CA ASP A 391 -3.20 -25.31 -4.80
C ASP A 391 -2.65 -23.92 -5.17
N LEU A 392 -3.47 -22.86 -5.10
CA LEU A 392 -3.09 -21.50 -5.50
C LEU A 392 -3.95 -20.43 -4.80
N VAL A 393 -3.27 -19.44 -4.19
CA VAL A 393 -3.89 -18.29 -3.53
C VAL A 393 -3.33 -16.99 -4.10
N ILE A 394 -4.20 -16.11 -4.59
CA ILE A 394 -3.87 -14.79 -5.15
C ILE A 394 -4.82 -13.74 -4.54
N PRO A 395 -4.34 -12.60 -4.01
CA PRO A 395 -2.94 -12.28 -3.75
C PRO A 395 -2.25 -13.26 -2.81
N HIS A 396 -0.93 -13.38 -2.92
CA HIS A 396 -0.17 -14.33 -2.12
C HIS A 396 -0.35 -14.11 -0.62
N MET A 397 -0.83 -15.13 0.10
CA MET A 397 -1.29 -15.02 1.50
C MET A 397 -0.29 -14.42 2.50
N ARG A 398 1.02 -14.54 2.25
CA ARG A 398 2.08 -14.07 3.17
C ARG A 398 2.82 -12.83 2.68
N MET A 399 2.38 -12.21 1.58
CA MET A 399 3.09 -11.04 1.04
C MET A 399 3.13 -9.89 2.05
N ILE A 400 2.03 -9.66 2.78
CA ILE A 400 1.89 -8.57 3.75
C ILE A 400 2.72 -8.74 5.02
N GLU A 401 3.39 -9.88 5.20
CA GLU A 401 4.26 -10.17 6.36
C GLU A 401 5.76 -9.97 6.04
N ARG A 402 6.11 -9.68 4.77
CA ARG A 402 7.47 -9.80 4.26
C ARG A 402 7.95 -8.50 3.62
N THR A 403 8.91 -7.81 4.24
CA THR A 403 9.51 -6.60 3.66
C THR A 403 10.22 -6.89 2.34
N PHE A 404 10.96 -8.00 2.25
CA PHE A 404 11.63 -8.45 1.01
C PHE A 404 10.68 -8.83 -0.14
N VAL A 405 9.36 -8.84 0.08
CA VAL A 405 8.34 -8.98 -0.97
C VAL A 405 7.67 -7.63 -1.24
N LEU A 406 7.20 -6.93 -0.20
CA LEU A 406 6.49 -5.67 -0.39
C LEU A 406 7.38 -4.52 -0.88
N GLN A 407 8.62 -4.43 -0.42
CA GLN A 407 9.55 -3.38 -0.85
C GLN A 407 9.78 -3.42 -2.37
N PRO A 408 10.24 -4.55 -2.97
CA PRO A 408 10.40 -4.62 -4.43
C PRO A 408 9.07 -4.54 -5.18
N LEU A 409 7.96 -5.03 -4.62
CA LEU A 409 6.65 -4.88 -5.26
C LEU A 409 6.25 -3.41 -5.36
N CYS A 410 6.43 -2.61 -4.30
CA CYS A 410 6.09 -1.19 -4.25
C CYS A 410 6.93 -0.33 -5.20
N GLU A 411 8.06 -0.82 -5.71
CA GLU A 411 8.79 -0.15 -6.80
C GLU A 411 8.07 -0.28 -8.16
N LEU A 412 7.13 -1.23 -8.29
CA LEU A 412 6.45 -1.60 -9.53
C LEU A 412 4.94 -1.32 -9.55
N ILE A 413 4.35 -0.96 -8.40
CA ILE A 413 2.93 -0.63 -8.25
C ILE A 413 2.74 0.78 -7.69
N PRO A 414 1.70 1.53 -8.07
CA PRO A 414 1.50 2.88 -7.55
C PRO A 414 1.09 2.92 -6.07
N PRO A 415 1.35 4.02 -5.36
CA PRO A 415 0.97 4.19 -3.95
C PRO A 415 -0.52 4.04 -3.64
N GLU A 416 -1.39 4.28 -4.63
CA GLU A 416 -2.84 4.17 -4.49
C GLU A 416 -3.36 2.74 -4.70
N GLN A 417 -2.55 1.81 -5.20
CA GLN A 417 -3.01 0.44 -5.47
C GLN A 417 -3.37 -0.27 -4.16
N ILE A 418 -4.62 -0.72 -4.09
CA ILE A 418 -5.24 -1.29 -2.89
C ILE A 418 -5.11 -2.81 -2.90
N HIS A 419 -4.77 -3.39 -1.75
CA HIS A 419 -4.84 -4.83 -1.57
C HIS A 419 -6.31 -5.30 -1.57
N PRO A 420 -6.74 -6.21 -2.46
CA PRO A 420 -8.16 -6.52 -2.67
C PRO A 420 -8.82 -7.22 -1.47
N VAL A 421 -8.03 -7.93 -0.66
CA VAL A 421 -8.49 -8.46 0.64
C VAL A 421 -8.53 -7.37 1.70
N THR A 422 -7.42 -6.74 2.06
CA THR A 422 -7.40 -5.84 3.24
C THR A 422 -8.04 -4.48 3.01
N ALA A 423 -8.33 -4.10 1.75
CA ALA A 423 -8.78 -2.78 1.34
C ALA A 423 -7.85 -1.62 1.78
N GLU A 424 -6.55 -1.91 1.95
CA GLU A 424 -5.53 -0.92 2.31
C GLU A 424 -4.43 -0.89 1.23
N PRO A 425 -3.84 0.28 0.90
CA PRO A 425 -2.75 0.35 -0.05
C PRO A 425 -1.54 -0.50 0.33
N TYR A 426 -0.91 -1.16 -0.64
CA TYR A 426 0.30 -1.97 -0.40
C TYR A 426 1.45 -1.16 0.23
N HIS A 427 1.57 0.12 -0.16
CA HIS A 427 2.54 1.04 0.42
C HIS A 427 2.31 1.31 1.91
N ASN A 428 1.06 1.29 2.37
CA ASN A 428 0.76 1.44 3.80
C ASN A 428 1.14 0.18 4.57
N HIS A 429 0.87 -1.02 4.03
CA HIS A 429 1.35 -2.28 4.62
C HIS A 429 2.87 -2.28 4.77
N LEU A 430 3.59 -1.86 3.74
CA LEU A 430 5.05 -1.73 3.77
C LEU A 430 5.50 -0.77 4.89
N LYS A 431 4.85 0.39 5.01
CA LYS A 431 5.14 1.36 6.07
C LYS A 431 4.86 0.79 7.47
N GLN A 432 3.77 0.06 7.63
CA GLN A 432 3.42 -0.62 8.89
C GLN A 432 4.47 -1.68 9.25
N LEU A 433 4.96 -2.46 8.28
CA LEU A 433 6.01 -3.45 8.51
C LEU A 433 7.30 -2.82 9.04
N TYR A 434 7.76 -1.72 8.46
CA TYR A 434 8.94 -1.00 8.96
C TYR A 434 8.71 -0.32 10.32
N ALA A 435 7.47 0.10 10.62
CA ALA A 435 7.13 0.66 11.93
C ALA A 435 6.96 -0.42 13.02
N SER A 436 6.68 -1.66 12.63
CA SER A 436 6.45 -2.78 13.53
C SER A 436 7.77 -3.37 14.07
N LYS A 437 7.72 -3.97 15.27
CA LYS A 437 8.87 -4.70 15.80
C LYS A 437 9.01 -6.04 15.06
N VAL A 438 10.23 -6.34 14.62
CA VAL A 438 10.57 -7.63 14.02
C VAL A 438 10.28 -8.76 15.02
N ASP A 439 9.50 -9.75 14.58
CA ASP A 439 9.36 -11.00 15.32
C ASP A 439 10.65 -11.82 15.19
N GLN A 440 11.52 -11.71 16.19
CA GLN A 440 12.82 -12.38 16.23
C GLN A 440 12.74 -13.91 16.14
N THR A 441 11.56 -14.51 16.38
CA THR A 441 11.35 -15.94 16.18
C THR A 441 11.21 -16.31 14.70
N LYS A 442 10.82 -15.35 13.86
CA LYS A 442 10.61 -15.54 12.42
C LYS A 442 11.73 -14.95 11.58
N GLN A 443 12.34 -13.83 11.97
CA GLN A 443 13.39 -13.18 11.19
C GLN A 443 14.31 -12.38 12.10
N LYS A 444 15.61 -12.31 11.78
CA LYS A 444 16.57 -11.53 12.57
C LYS A 444 16.38 -10.02 12.40
N SER A 445 16.19 -9.55 11.16
CA SER A 445 16.02 -8.14 10.82
C SER A 445 15.08 -8.02 9.62
N ASN A 446 14.36 -6.89 9.54
CA ASN A 446 13.56 -6.49 8.39
C ASN A 446 14.32 -5.55 7.43
N GLU A 447 15.56 -5.20 7.76
CA GLU A 447 16.43 -4.35 6.95
C GLU A 447 16.77 -5.03 5.63
N LEU A 448 16.86 -4.20 4.58
CA LEU A 448 17.15 -4.65 3.23
C LEU A 448 18.29 -3.81 2.66
N SER A 449 19.23 -4.46 1.98
CA SER A 449 20.28 -3.77 1.24
C SER A 449 20.06 -3.96 -0.25
N VAL A 450 20.13 -2.87 -1.01
CA VAL A 450 20.07 -2.88 -2.47
C VAL A 450 21.43 -3.26 -3.04
N HIS A 451 21.43 -4.17 -4.00
CA HIS A 451 22.62 -4.56 -4.76
C HIS A 451 22.53 -4.10 -6.21
N VAL A 452 23.59 -3.45 -6.68
CA VAL A 452 23.85 -3.14 -8.08
C VAL A 452 24.99 -4.05 -8.56
N PRO A 453 24.70 -5.13 -9.30
CA PRO A 453 25.71 -6.10 -9.70
C PRO A 453 26.68 -5.53 -10.74
N LEU A 454 27.99 -5.74 -10.56
CA LEU A 454 29.01 -5.41 -11.56
C LEU A 454 29.20 -6.57 -12.53
N GLN A 455 28.12 -6.98 -13.20
CA GLN A 455 28.14 -8.06 -14.18
C GLN A 455 28.67 -7.54 -15.51
N ASN A 456 29.53 -8.32 -16.17
CA ASN A 456 29.98 -8.03 -17.52
C ASN A 456 29.95 -9.34 -18.33
N LYS A 457 29.17 -9.35 -19.42
CA LYS A 457 29.01 -10.49 -20.32
C LYS A 457 30.32 -11.05 -20.88
N TYR A 458 31.28 -10.18 -21.16
CA TYR A 458 32.57 -10.54 -21.77
C TYR A 458 33.66 -10.83 -20.74
N PHE A 459 33.49 -10.35 -19.49
CA PHE A 459 34.51 -10.42 -18.46
C PHE A 459 33.99 -11.10 -17.19
N THR A 460 34.27 -12.39 -17.04
CA THR A 460 33.88 -13.15 -15.84
C THR A 460 35.00 -13.13 -14.79
N ARG A 461 34.67 -12.70 -13.58
CA ARG A 461 35.59 -12.74 -12.42
C ARG A 461 35.27 -13.94 -11.52
N PRO A 462 36.26 -14.51 -10.81
CA PRO A 462 36.03 -15.64 -9.90
C PRO A 462 35.07 -15.28 -8.75
N THR A 463 35.12 -14.03 -8.29
CA THR A 463 34.27 -13.52 -7.22
C THR A 463 33.30 -12.49 -7.80
N PRO A 464 31.97 -12.66 -7.62
CA PRO A 464 30.99 -11.64 -7.99
C PRO A 464 31.30 -10.34 -7.25
N ARG A 465 31.28 -9.22 -7.98
CA ARG A 465 31.40 -7.88 -7.39
C ARG A 465 30.07 -7.14 -7.54
N GLN A 466 29.76 -6.29 -6.59
CA GLN A 466 28.55 -5.49 -6.57
C GLN A 466 28.77 -4.22 -5.76
N LEU A 467 27.97 -3.18 -6.04
CA LEU A 467 27.80 -2.05 -5.15
C LEU A 467 26.60 -2.33 -4.24
N THR A 468 26.79 -2.15 -2.94
CA THR A 468 25.75 -2.39 -1.93
C THR A 468 25.37 -1.08 -1.25
N PHE A 469 24.06 -0.85 -1.13
CA PHE A 469 23.48 0.36 -0.54
C PHE A 469 22.37 -0.01 0.44
N ASP A 470 22.40 0.56 1.64
CA ASP A 470 21.20 0.65 2.48
C ASP A 470 20.55 2.01 2.21
N LEU A 471 19.60 2.02 1.26
CA LEU A 471 18.94 3.26 0.83
C LEU A 471 17.81 3.68 1.78
N LEU A 472 17.31 2.77 2.62
CA LEU A 472 16.19 3.05 3.53
C LEU A 472 16.70 3.54 4.89
N GLY A 473 17.66 2.84 5.48
CA GLY A 473 18.29 3.23 6.75
C GLY A 473 19.45 4.21 6.57
N GLN A 474 19.93 4.41 5.33
CA GLN A 474 21.09 5.26 5.02
C GLN A 474 22.38 4.83 5.75
N SER A 475 22.48 3.57 6.18
CA SER A 475 23.61 3.05 6.96
C SER A 475 24.74 2.45 6.11
N HIS A 476 24.97 3.00 4.90
CA HIS A 476 26.02 2.54 3.99
C HIS A 476 27.03 3.66 3.74
N ARG A 477 28.30 3.33 3.44
CA ARG A 477 29.32 4.35 3.13
C ARG A 477 29.03 5.03 1.79
N THR A 478 29.38 6.30 1.65
CA THR A 478 29.33 6.99 0.36
C THR A 478 30.44 6.46 -0.55
N TYR A 479 30.13 6.11 -1.80
CA TYR A 479 31.15 5.67 -2.76
C TYR A 479 31.86 6.85 -3.42
N LEU A 480 33.18 6.75 -3.54
CA LEU A 480 34.03 7.76 -4.14
C LEU A 480 34.35 7.42 -5.60
N MET A 481 33.86 8.24 -6.52
CA MET A 481 34.15 8.13 -7.96
C MET A 481 35.18 9.20 -8.37
N GLY A 482 36.38 8.78 -8.76
CA GLY A 482 37.48 9.64 -9.20
C GLY A 482 37.47 9.87 -10.72
N ILE A 483 37.59 11.13 -11.15
CA ILE A 483 37.57 11.51 -12.57
C ILE A 483 38.97 11.39 -13.20
N LEU A 484 39.11 10.53 -14.20
CA LEU A 484 40.31 10.42 -15.05
C LEU A 484 39.99 10.94 -16.45
N ASN A 485 40.29 12.23 -16.69
CA ASN A 485 40.13 12.82 -18.03
C ASN A 485 41.31 12.46 -18.93
N THR A 486 41.02 12.01 -20.16
CA THR A 486 42.02 11.57 -21.14
C THR A 486 42.04 12.46 -22.38
N THR A 487 41.56 13.70 -22.23
CA THR A 487 41.52 14.74 -23.28
C THR A 487 42.87 15.46 -23.45
N PRO A 488 43.25 15.85 -24.69
CA PRO A 488 44.56 16.47 -24.99
C PRO A 488 44.80 17.84 -24.36
N ASP A 489 43.75 18.55 -23.92
CA ASP A 489 43.87 19.88 -23.27
C ASP A 489 44.63 19.86 -21.92
N SER A 490 45.02 18.69 -21.42
CA SER A 490 45.78 18.52 -20.18
C SER A 490 47.24 18.08 -20.38
N PHE A 491 47.67 17.74 -21.61
CA PHE A 491 48.97 17.12 -21.83
C PHE A 491 49.56 17.51 -23.20
N SER A 492 50.20 18.67 -23.27
CA SER A 492 51.07 19.02 -24.40
C SER A 492 52.47 18.47 -24.13
N ASP A 493 52.94 17.51 -24.95
CA ASP A 493 54.35 17.30 -25.39
C ASP A 493 54.86 15.82 -25.48
N GLY A 494 54.04 14.77 -25.23
CA GLY A 494 54.57 13.40 -25.01
C GLY A 494 54.38 12.30 -26.07
N GLY A 495 53.41 12.40 -26.99
CA GLY A 495 53.01 11.28 -27.87
C GLY A 495 52.16 10.21 -27.17
N VAL A 496 51.49 9.35 -27.95
CA VAL A 496 50.41 8.42 -27.48
C VAL A 496 50.83 7.50 -26.32
N ASN A 497 52.07 7.00 -26.32
CA ASN A 497 52.54 6.10 -25.25
C ASN A 497 52.77 6.86 -23.91
N ALA A 498 53.23 8.11 -23.96
CA ALA A 498 53.42 8.91 -22.76
C ALA A 498 52.08 9.28 -22.11
N GLU A 499 51.04 9.50 -22.92
CA GLU A 499 49.68 9.76 -22.43
C GLU A 499 49.07 8.56 -21.70
N LEU A 500 49.31 7.34 -22.20
CA LEU A 500 48.89 6.10 -21.55
C LEU A 500 49.60 5.88 -20.20
N ASP A 501 50.92 6.07 -20.16
CA ASP A 501 51.71 5.90 -18.93
C ASP A 501 51.27 6.89 -17.85
N ILE A 502 51.04 8.16 -18.22
CA ILE A 502 50.53 9.18 -17.30
C ILE A 502 49.13 8.84 -16.79
N ALA A 503 48.24 8.36 -17.66
CA ALA A 503 46.90 7.95 -17.25
C ALA A 503 46.94 6.78 -16.26
N LEU A 504 47.83 5.81 -16.47
CA LEU A 504 48.05 4.69 -15.55
C LEU A 504 48.64 5.13 -14.21
N GLU A 505 49.62 6.03 -14.21
CA GLU A 505 50.19 6.59 -12.98
C GLU A 505 49.12 7.33 -12.16
N ASN A 506 48.29 8.15 -12.83
CA ASN A 506 47.18 8.84 -12.18
C ASN A 506 46.14 7.87 -11.62
N ALA A 507 45.77 6.83 -12.38
CA ALA A 507 44.85 5.80 -11.93
C ALA A 507 45.39 5.06 -10.69
N LEU A 508 46.68 4.70 -10.71
CA LEU A 508 47.37 4.07 -9.58
C LEU A 508 47.37 4.98 -8.35
N GLN A 509 47.59 6.29 -8.54
CA GLN A 509 47.54 7.25 -7.45
C GLN A 509 46.13 7.37 -6.86
N MET A 510 45.07 7.37 -7.68
CA MET A 510 43.69 7.38 -7.20
C MET A 510 43.36 6.14 -6.37
N VAL A 511 43.82 4.96 -6.79
CA VAL A 511 43.68 3.71 -6.04
C VAL A 511 44.38 3.79 -4.69
N LYS A 512 45.63 4.28 -4.65
CA LYS A 512 46.37 4.51 -3.40
C LYS A 512 45.67 5.51 -2.47
N SER A 513 44.98 6.49 -3.03
CA SER A 513 44.16 7.46 -2.28
C SER A 513 42.79 6.91 -1.84
N GLY A 514 42.46 5.66 -2.17
CA GLY A 514 41.25 4.98 -1.71
C GLY A 514 39.99 5.29 -2.52
N VAL A 515 40.14 5.52 -3.83
CA VAL A 515 39.01 5.60 -4.77
C VAL A 515 38.26 4.28 -4.83
N ASP A 516 36.94 4.33 -5.01
CA ASP A 516 36.12 3.13 -5.20
C ASP A 516 35.88 2.85 -6.69
N ILE A 517 35.66 3.90 -7.47
CA ILE A 517 35.35 3.85 -8.91
C ILE A 517 36.23 4.86 -9.64
N ILE A 518 36.91 4.45 -10.70
CA ILE A 518 37.59 5.37 -11.62
C ILE A 518 36.70 5.59 -12.83
N ASP A 519 36.36 6.85 -13.10
CA ASP A 519 35.52 7.26 -14.23
C ASP A 519 36.38 7.88 -15.33
N ILE A 520 36.52 7.17 -16.44
CA ILE A 520 37.42 7.51 -17.55
C ILE A 520 36.61 8.24 -18.63
N GLY A 521 37.03 9.46 -18.98
CA GLY A 521 36.35 10.29 -19.98
C GLY A 521 37.26 10.77 -21.10
N GLY A 522 36.95 10.38 -22.34
CA GLY A 522 37.67 10.79 -23.56
C GLY A 522 37.09 12.04 -24.24
N VAL A 523 35.92 12.52 -23.78
CA VAL A 523 35.19 13.67 -24.32
C VAL A 523 35.01 14.73 -23.24
N SER A 524 35.39 15.97 -23.57
CA SER A 524 35.03 17.11 -22.74
C SER A 524 33.54 17.40 -22.90
N THR A 525 32.80 17.36 -21.79
CA THR A 525 31.37 17.70 -21.73
C THR A 525 31.14 19.15 -21.25
N ARG A 526 32.20 19.98 -21.30
CA ARG A 526 32.15 21.39 -20.89
C ARG A 526 31.37 22.21 -21.94
N PRO A 527 30.62 23.26 -21.53
CA PRO A 527 29.93 24.11 -22.48
C PRO A 527 30.89 24.72 -23.52
N GLY A 528 30.62 24.48 -24.80
CA GLY A 528 31.38 25.02 -25.94
C GLY A 528 32.65 24.25 -26.34
N SER A 529 32.89 23.04 -25.82
CA SER A 529 33.99 22.18 -26.31
C SER A 529 33.61 21.48 -27.61
N ILE A 530 34.58 21.36 -28.53
CA ILE A 530 34.41 20.60 -29.77
C ILE A 530 34.49 19.10 -29.43
N ALA A 531 33.43 18.36 -29.73
CA ALA A 531 33.41 16.92 -29.52
C ALA A 531 34.35 16.22 -30.52
N PRO A 532 35.20 15.29 -30.07
CA PRO A 532 36.05 14.48 -30.96
C PRO A 532 35.21 13.53 -31.81
N SER A 533 35.83 12.85 -32.79
CA SER A 533 35.15 11.74 -33.50
C SER A 533 34.92 10.55 -32.56
N ALA A 534 34.11 9.56 -32.98
CA ALA A 534 33.89 8.37 -32.18
C ALA A 534 35.18 7.54 -32.05
N GLU A 535 35.95 7.50 -33.13
CA GLU A 535 37.26 6.83 -33.22
C GLU A 535 38.28 7.52 -32.29
N GLU A 536 38.34 8.85 -32.29
CA GLU A 536 39.23 9.60 -31.40
C GLU A 536 38.87 9.40 -29.91
N GLU A 537 37.58 9.37 -29.57
CA GLU A 537 37.15 9.04 -28.20
C GLU A 537 37.53 7.61 -27.82
N TRP A 538 37.31 6.67 -28.74
CA TRP A 538 37.68 5.27 -28.57
C TRP A 538 39.17 5.10 -28.29
N GLU A 539 40.03 5.75 -29.08
CA GLU A 539 41.50 5.72 -28.93
C GLU A 539 41.96 6.27 -27.58
N ARG A 540 41.20 7.21 -27.00
CA ARG A 540 41.49 7.82 -25.70
C ARG A 540 41.01 7.02 -24.50
N VAL A 541 40.13 6.04 -24.69
CA VAL A 541 39.45 5.34 -23.58
C VAL A 541 39.80 3.86 -23.55
N VAL A 542 39.53 3.15 -24.65
CA VAL A 542 39.61 1.67 -24.68
C VAL A 542 41.02 1.14 -24.39
N PRO A 543 42.11 1.73 -24.93
CA PRO A 543 43.46 1.30 -24.59
C PRO A 543 43.80 1.42 -23.10
N ILE A 544 43.30 2.47 -22.42
CA ILE A 544 43.54 2.69 -20.99
C ILE A 544 42.83 1.63 -20.16
N VAL A 545 41.58 1.28 -20.50
CA VAL A 545 40.84 0.21 -19.83
C VAL A 545 41.62 -1.11 -19.91
N LYS A 546 42.09 -1.47 -21.11
CA LYS A 546 42.90 -2.69 -21.33
C LYS A 546 44.19 -2.66 -20.52
N ALA A 547 44.85 -1.50 -20.47
CA ALA A 547 46.10 -1.33 -19.74
C ALA A 547 45.89 -1.44 -18.22
N ILE A 548 44.85 -0.82 -17.66
CA ILE A 548 44.47 -0.96 -16.24
C ILE A 548 44.19 -2.44 -15.90
N ARG A 549 43.40 -3.14 -16.74
CA ARG A 549 43.07 -4.56 -16.52
C ARG A 549 44.24 -5.52 -16.66
N SER A 550 45.27 -5.13 -17.40
CA SER A 550 46.49 -5.92 -17.61
C SER A 550 47.64 -5.51 -16.68
N HIS A 551 47.42 -4.50 -15.83
CA HIS A 551 48.47 -3.96 -14.96
C HIS A 551 48.87 -4.99 -13.88
N PRO A 552 50.16 -5.09 -13.51
CA PRO A 552 50.63 -6.04 -12.50
C PRO A 552 50.19 -5.72 -11.07
N ASP A 553 49.77 -4.48 -10.80
CA ASP A 553 49.22 -4.07 -9.51
C ASP A 553 47.79 -4.59 -9.33
N GLU A 554 47.57 -5.46 -8.33
CA GLU A 554 46.29 -6.12 -8.12
C GLU A 554 45.18 -5.14 -7.69
N ASP A 555 45.49 -4.08 -6.94
CA ASP A 555 44.46 -3.11 -6.52
C ASP A 555 43.98 -2.31 -7.74
N LEU A 556 44.90 -1.86 -8.59
CA LEU A 556 44.56 -1.16 -9.83
C LEU A 556 43.79 -2.06 -10.81
N LYS A 557 44.22 -3.31 -10.99
CA LYS A 557 43.55 -4.27 -11.87
C LYS A 557 42.12 -4.60 -11.42
N ASN A 558 41.86 -4.55 -10.12
CA ASN A 558 40.59 -4.90 -9.51
C ASN A 558 39.71 -3.69 -9.15
N VAL A 559 40.14 -2.45 -9.44
CA VAL A 559 39.32 -1.25 -9.27
C VAL A 559 38.06 -1.31 -10.13
N ILE A 560 36.98 -0.63 -9.72
CA ILE A 560 35.79 -0.50 -10.55
C ILE A 560 36.05 0.57 -11.62
N ILE A 561 35.79 0.25 -12.89
CA ILE A 561 36.00 1.19 -14.00
C ILE A 561 34.65 1.62 -14.55
N SER A 562 34.37 2.92 -14.48
CA SER A 562 33.28 3.61 -15.14
C SER A 562 33.78 4.32 -16.41
N ILE A 563 32.94 4.41 -17.43
CA ILE A 563 33.27 5.10 -18.69
C ILE A 563 32.28 6.24 -18.90
N ASP A 564 32.77 7.48 -18.92
CA ASP A 564 32.01 8.70 -19.21
C ASP A 564 31.85 8.84 -20.73
N THR A 565 30.82 8.18 -21.28
CA THR A 565 30.50 8.21 -22.71
C THR A 565 29.00 8.18 -22.94
N TYR A 566 28.57 8.90 -23.98
CA TYR A 566 27.20 8.89 -24.49
C TYR A 566 27.09 8.11 -25.81
N ARG A 567 28.16 7.44 -26.28
CA ARG A 567 28.17 6.70 -27.55
C ARG A 567 28.08 5.20 -27.30
N ALA A 568 27.09 4.54 -27.89
CA ALA A 568 26.88 3.12 -27.68
C ALA A 568 28.06 2.26 -28.18
N SER A 569 28.72 2.66 -29.27
CA SER A 569 29.89 1.94 -29.80
C SER A 569 31.08 1.98 -28.84
N VAL A 570 31.40 3.15 -28.28
CA VAL A 570 32.50 3.30 -27.31
C VAL A 570 32.17 2.56 -26.01
N ALA A 571 30.91 2.62 -25.56
CA ALA A 571 30.45 1.87 -24.39
C ALA A 571 30.64 0.36 -24.59
N SER A 572 30.14 -0.20 -25.71
CA SER A 572 30.27 -1.62 -26.05
C SER A 572 31.73 -2.09 -26.02
N ASP A 573 32.61 -1.39 -26.74
CA ASP A 573 34.02 -1.79 -26.85
C ASP A 573 34.78 -1.62 -25.52
N SER A 574 34.39 -0.64 -24.71
CA SER A 574 34.96 -0.44 -23.37
C SER A 574 34.53 -1.54 -22.41
N ILE A 575 33.28 -2.00 -22.48
CA ILE A 575 32.78 -3.14 -21.69
C ILE A 575 33.54 -4.41 -22.09
N GLU A 576 33.72 -4.66 -23.38
CA GLU A 576 34.53 -5.80 -23.86
C GLU A 576 35.98 -5.71 -23.37
N ALA A 577 36.55 -4.51 -23.29
CA ALA A 577 37.87 -4.27 -22.71
C ALA A 577 37.94 -4.46 -21.18
N GLY A 578 36.79 -4.58 -20.50
CA GLY A 578 36.70 -4.84 -19.06
C GLY A 578 36.22 -3.67 -18.22
N ALA A 579 35.55 -2.67 -18.80
CA ALA A 579 34.79 -1.68 -18.03
C ALA A 579 33.63 -2.34 -17.24
N ASP A 580 33.29 -1.75 -16.11
CA ASP A 580 32.27 -2.26 -15.20
C ASP A 580 30.98 -1.44 -15.19
N ILE A 581 31.04 -0.14 -15.48
CA ILE A 581 29.91 0.80 -15.43
C ILE A 581 29.97 1.72 -16.66
N ILE A 582 28.81 2.05 -17.22
CA ILE A 582 28.69 3.13 -18.22
C ILE A 582 28.04 4.35 -17.57
N ASN A 583 28.71 5.49 -17.66
CA ASN A 583 28.23 6.77 -17.18
C ASN A 583 27.84 7.65 -18.38
N ASP A 584 26.54 7.76 -18.62
CA ASP A 584 26.01 8.52 -19.76
C ASP A 584 25.32 9.79 -19.27
N ILE A 585 26.02 10.92 -19.44
CA ILE A 585 25.54 12.26 -19.08
C ILE A 585 24.24 12.66 -19.80
N SER A 586 23.90 11.99 -20.91
CA SER A 586 22.71 12.23 -21.71
C SER A 586 21.51 11.38 -21.33
N GLY A 587 21.73 10.31 -20.56
CA GLY A 587 20.67 9.34 -20.22
C GLY A 587 20.02 8.72 -21.46
N GLY A 588 20.81 8.39 -22.49
CA GLY A 588 20.36 7.79 -23.75
C GLY A 588 19.82 8.78 -24.78
N LEU A 589 19.81 10.08 -24.49
CA LEU A 589 19.31 11.11 -25.41
C LEU A 589 20.18 11.32 -26.65
N TYR A 590 21.49 11.05 -26.57
CA TYR A 590 22.41 11.28 -27.69
C TYR A 590 22.60 10.05 -28.58
N ASP A 591 22.37 8.85 -28.05
CA ASP A 591 22.43 7.59 -28.80
C ASP A 591 21.43 6.58 -28.21
N GLU A 592 20.31 6.39 -28.89
CA GLU A 592 19.23 5.50 -28.41
C GLU A 592 19.68 4.02 -28.33
N LYS A 593 20.75 3.64 -29.05
CA LYS A 593 21.31 2.28 -28.97
C LYS A 593 22.02 2.01 -27.66
N MET A 594 22.27 3.04 -26.84
CA MET A 594 22.92 2.88 -25.55
C MET A 594 22.16 1.86 -24.68
N PHE A 595 20.83 1.96 -24.61
CA PHE A 595 20.03 1.04 -23.80
C PHE A 595 20.09 -0.41 -24.29
N ASP A 596 20.17 -0.64 -25.60
CA ASP A 596 20.33 -1.97 -26.17
C ASP A 596 21.68 -2.58 -25.71
N VAL A 597 22.77 -1.79 -25.74
CA VAL A 597 24.09 -2.23 -25.23
C VAL A 597 24.04 -2.56 -23.73
N ILE A 598 23.39 -1.73 -22.92
CA ILE A 598 23.27 -1.97 -21.46
C ILE A 598 22.45 -3.23 -21.16
N ALA A 599 21.33 -3.42 -21.87
CA ALA A 599 20.49 -4.59 -21.71
C ALA A 599 21.22 -5.88 -22.10
N GLU A 600 22.02 -5.85 -23.18
CA GLU A 600 22.77 -7.01 -23.66
C GLU A 600 23.98 -7.36 -22.79
N THR A 601 24.67 -6.36 -22.24
CA THR A 601 25.94 -6.55 -21.51
C THR A 601 25.77 -6.79 -20.03
N GLY A 602 24.66 -6.32 -19.44
CA GLY A 602 24.33 -6.51 -18.03
C GLY A 602 25.07 -5.58 -17.06
N VAL A 603 25.91 -4.65 -17.56
CA VAL A 603 26.64 -3.70 -16.71
C VAL A 603 25.71 -2.64 -16.10
N PRO A 604 26.04 -2.06 -14.95
CA PRO A 604 25.34 -0.88 -14.45
C PRO A 604 25.46 0.33 -15.37
N TYR A 605 24.45 1.17 -15.31
CA TYR A 605 24.28 2.36 -16.13
C TYR A 605 23.88 3.55 -15.28
N ILE A 606 24.68 4.62 -15.37
CA ILE A 606 24.36 5.90 -14.72
C ILE A 606 23.53 6.72 -15.70
N LEU A 607 22.26 6.85 -15.39
CA LEU A 607 21.26 7.59 -16.13
C LEU A 607 21.23 9.03 -15.58
N SER A 608 21.89 9.94 -16.30
CA SER A 608 22.01 11.34 -15.92
C SER A 608 20.97 12.22 -16.62
N HIS A 609 20.53 13.28 -15.93
CA HIS A 609 19.62 14.29 -16.49
C HIS A 609 20.37 15.40 -17.23
N THR A 610 19.95 15.68 -18.46
CA THR A 610 20.36 16.88 -19.21
C THR A 610 19.23 17.34 -20.15
N ARG A 611 19.40 18.52 -20.75
CA ARG A 611 18.58 19.00 -21.86
C ARG A 611 19.46 19.59 -22.95
N GLY A 612 19.15 19.28 -24.20
CA GLY A 612 19.96 19.69 -25.35
C GLY A 612 21.35 19.07 -25.33
N THR A 613 22.30 19.75 -25.98
CA THR A 613 23.71 19.35 -26.15
C THR A 613 24.64 20.26 -25.33
N PRO A 614 25.94 19.95 -25.19
CA PRO A 614 26.89 20.85 -24.54
C PRO A 614 26.88 22.30 -25.06
N ASP A 615 26.56 22.49 -26.35
CA ASP A 615 26.46 23.82 -26.99
C ASP A 615 25.16 24.56 -26.69
N THR A 616 24.08 23.84 -26.37
CA THR A 616 22.73 24.40 -26.26
C THR A 616 22.16 24.37 -24.83
N MET A 617 22.67 23.49 -23.97
CA MET A 617 22.15 23.23 -22.62
C MET A 617 22.06 24.48 -21.76
N SER A 618 22.97 25.45 -21.91
CA SER A 618 22.98 26.68 -21.11
C SER A 618 21.75 27.57 -21.35
N LYS A 619 21.01 27.34 -22.45
CA LYS A 619 19.79 28.09 -22.81
C LYS A 619 18.50 27.35 -22.42
N LEU A 620 18.59 26.09 -21.96
CA LEU A 620 17.46 25.19 -21.72
C LEU A 620 17.18 24.96 -20.23
N ASN A 621 17.43 25.98 -19.41
CA ASN A 621 17.32 25.93 -17.95
C ASN A 621 15.93 26.33 -17.41
N GLN A 622 14.90 26.40 -18.25
CA GLN A 622 13.53 26.73 -17.81
C GLN A 622 12.72 25.46 -17.56
N TYR A 623 12.35 25.20 -16.31
CA TYR A 623 11.57 24.03 -15.90
C TYR A 623 10.13 24.45 -15.54
N THR A 624 9.16 23.63 -15.91
CA THR A 624 7.73 23.91 -15.74
C THR A 624 7.07 22.86 -14.87
N ALA A 625 5.98 23.25 -14.19
CA ALA A 625 5.13 22.32 -13.45
C ALA A 625 4.52 21.28 -14.39
N ASN A 626 4.06 20.16 -13.84
CA ASN A 626 3.26 19.20 -14.60
C ASN A 626 1.95 19.86 -15.07
N ASP A 627 1.66 19.77 -16.36
CA ASP A 627 0.42 20.22 -16.99
C ASP A 627 -0.40 19.06 -17.61
N ASP A 628 0.09 17.83 -17.51
CA ASP A 628 -0.61 16.61 -17.95
C ASP A 628 -1.60 16.15 -16.87
N PRO A 629 -2.92 16.17 -17.14
CA PRO A 629 -3.95 15.74 -16.19
C PRO A 629 -3.95 14.23 -15.93
N ASP A 630 -3.37 13.42 -16.82
CA ASP A 630 -3.32 11.97 -16.69
C ASP A 630 -2.08 11.50 -15.91
N LEU A 631 -1.13 12.40 -15.65
CA LEU A 631 0.10 12.09 -14.91
C LEU A 631 -0.03 12.48 -13.44
N VAL A 632 -0.10 11.48 -12.57
CA VAL A 632 -0.10 11.66 -11.11
C VAL A 632 1.33 11.55 -10.58
N GLU A 633 1.79 12.56 -9.84
CA GLU A 633 3.14 12.61 -9.26
C GLU A 633 3.10 12.34 -7.75
N TYR A 634 3.99 11.49 -7.26
CA TYR A 634 4.10 11.11 -5.85
C TYR A 634 5.50 11.41 -5.30
N THR A 635 5.56 11.91 -4.06
CA THR A 635 6.82 12.07 -3.31
C THR A 635 6.61 11.66 -1.85
N ARG A 636 7.55 10.89 -1.28
CA ARG A 636 7.50 10.56 0.16
C ARG A 636 8.12 11.66 1.04
N CYS A 637 9.03 12.44 0.47
CA CYS A 637 9.72 13.50 1.18
C CYS A 637 8.84 14.78 1.23
N GLN A 638 8.30 15.11 2.41
CA GLN A 638 7.68 16.41 2.68
C GLN A 638 8.76 17.39 3.15
N SER A 639 9.47 18.03 2.23
CA SER A 639 10.43 19.08 2.58
C SER A 639 9.85 20.46 2.28
N ASN A 640 10.31 21.46 3.04
CA ASN A 640 10.00 22.87 2.85
C ASN A 640 10.78 23.47 1.65
N TYR A 641 10.61 22.91 0.46
CA TYR A 641 11.08 23.56 -0.77
C TYR A 641 10.16 24.74 -1.08
N ASN A 642 10.73 25.82 -1.60
CA ASN A 642 9.89 26.88 -2.16
C ASN A 642 9.24 26.41 -3.47
N HIS A 643 8.24 27.16 -3.95
CA HIS A 643 7.45 26.77 -5.12
C HIS A 643 8.30 26.52 -6.38
N ASP A 644 9.29 27.38 -6.67
CA ASP A 644 10.13 27.24 -7.85
C ASP A 644 11.09 26.04 -7.74
N GLU A 645 11.59 25.76 -6.53
CA GLU A 645 12.41 24.57 -6.26
C GLU A 645 11.60 23.29 -6.42
N ASP A 646 10.38 23.21 -5.88
CA ASP A 646 9.52 22.04 -6.03
C ASP A 646 9.22 21.74 -7.52
N ILE A 647 8.92 22.78 -8.31
CA ILE A 647 8.72 22.66 -9.76
C ILE A 647 9.97 22.11 -10.44
N LEU A 648 11.15 22.68 -10.16
CA LEU A 648 12.41 22.22 -10.74
C LEU A 648 12.68 20.75 -10.40
N LEU A 649 12.58 20.38 -9.13
CA LEU A 649 12.94 19.05 -8.64
C LEU A 649 12.02 17.98 -9.25
N LYS A 650 10.71 18.23 -9.27
CA LYS A 650 9.73 17.33 -9.90
C LYS A 650 9.90 17.27 -11.42
N ALA A 651 10.19 18.38 -12.09
CA ALA A 651 10.44 18.37 -13.53
C ALA A 651 11.68 17.55 -13.90
N VAL A 652 12.77 17.68 -13.15
CA VAL A 652 13.99 16.87 -13.35
C VAL A 652 13.71 15.38 -13.10
N ALA A 653 13.01 15.05 -12.00
CA ALA A 653 12.65 13.66 -11.69
C ALA A 653 11.70 13.06 -12.73
N ARG A 654 10.73 13.84 -13.22
CA ARG A 654 9.80 13.45 -14.29
C ARG A 654 10.55 13.14 -15.58
N GLU A 655 11.50 13.99 -15.98
CA GLU A 655 12.30 13.77 -17.19
C GLU A 655 13.26 12.57 -17.06
N LEU A 656 13.79 12.32 -15.85
CA LEU A 656 14.51 11.08 -15.55
C LEU A 656 13.60 9.86 -15.68
N CYS A 657 12.37 9.90 -15.17
CA CYS A 657 11.40 8.81 -15.34
C CYS A 657 11.11 8.49 -16.81
N VAL A 658 11.09 9.50 -17.69
CA VAL A 658 10.91 9.27 -19.14
C VAL A 658 12.06 8.45 -19.73
N GLN A 659 13.32 8.74 -19.37
CA GLN A 659 14.45 7.95 -19.86
C GLN A 659 14.54 6.58 -19.18
N TYR A 660 14.20 6.52 -17.88
CA TYR A 660 14.07 5.26 -17.14
C TYR A 660 13.08 4.32 -17.83
N GLU A 661 11.88 4.80 -18.19
CA GLU A 661 10.87 4.01 -18.87
C GLU A 661 11.39 3.46 -20.20
N LYS A 662 12.05 4.29 -21.01
CA LYS A 662 12.69 3.86 -22.26
C LYS A 662 13.77 2.79 -22.04
N ALA A 663 14.59 2.94 -21.00
CA ALA A 663 15.61 1.94 -20.68
C ALA A 663 14.97 0.59 -20.31
N ILE A 664 13.94 0.59 -19.47
CA ILE A 664 13.21 -0.62 -19.07
C ILE A 664 12.54 -1.27 -20.30
N ASP A 665 11.90 -0.49 -21.17
CA ASP A 665 11.26 -1.00 -22.40
C ASP A 665 12.27 -1.62 -23.39
N ARG A 666 13.55 -1.21 -23.33
CA ARG A 666 14.66 -1.84 -24.06
C ARG A 666 15.29 -3.04 -23.36
N GLY A 667 14.74 -3.44 -22.22
CA GLY A 667 15.14 -4.63 -21.48
C GLY A 667 16.19 -4.39 -20.40
N VAL A 668 16.64 -3.14 -20.19
CA VAL A 668 17.53 -2.77 -19.07
C VAL A 668 16.82 -3.12 -17.77
N LYS A 669 17.54 -3.76 -16.85
CA LYS A 669 16.99 -4.14 -15.55
C LYS A 669 17.13 -2.99 -14.57
N ARG A 670 16.13 -2.83 -13.69
CA ARG A 670 16.11 -1.73 -12.72
C ARG A 670 17.35 -1.73 -11.83
N TRP A 671 17.80 -2.90 -11.40
CA TRP A 671 19.00 -3.07 -10.58
C TRP A 671 20.32 -2.67 -11.27
N GLN A 672 20.31 -2.37 -12.57
CA GLN A 672 21.46 -1.80 -13.29
C GLN A 672 21.52 -0.28 -13.19
N ILE A 673 20.40 0.40 -12.86
CA ILE A 673 20.29 1.85 -13.00
C ILE A 673 20.77 2.56 -11.74
N ILE A 674 21.63 3.56 -11.93
CA ILE A 674 21.99 4.59 -10.96
C ILE A 674 21.53 5.92 -11.57
N THR A 675 20.95 6.82 -10.77
CA THR A 675 20.45 8.11 -11.27
C THR A 675 21.47 9.23 -11.02
N ASP A 676 21.52 10.25 -11.88
CA ASP A 676 22.23 11.51 -11.62
C ASP A 676 21.33 12.70 -12.00
N PRO A 677 21.05 13.65 -11.09
CA PRO A 677 20.23 14.84 -11.40
C PRO A 677 20.91 15.83 -12.36
N GLY A 678 22.18 15.60 -12.71
CA GLY A 678 22.91 16.32 -13.73
C GLY A 678 23.33 17.72 -13.29
N ILE A 679 24.09 17.83 -12.20
CA ILE A 679 24.59 19.12 -11.70
C ILE A 679 25.43 19.81 -12.78
N GLY A 680 25.02 21.02 -13.14
CA GLY A 680 25.65 21.87 -14.16
C GLY A 680 25.20 21.62 -15.60
N PHE A 681 24.31 20.65 -15.85
CA PHE A 681 23.83 20.31 -17.19
C PHE A 681 22.43 20.86 -17.44
N ALA A 682 22.31 21.98 -18.15
CA ALA A 682 21.06 22.73 -18.33
C ALA A 682 20.44 23.28 -17.02
N LYS A 683 21.30 23.66 -16.05
CA LYS A 683 20.89 24.29 -14.78
C LYS A 683 21.71 25.53 -14.48
N ASP A 684 21.06 26.56 -13.95
CA ASP A 684 21.73 27.74 -13.42
C ASP A 684 22.28 27.55 -11.99
N LEU A 685 22.89 28.58 -11.44
CA LEU A 685 23.48 28.53 -10.10
C LEU A 685 22.47 28.21 -8.99
N LYS A 686 21.27 28.80 -9.01
CA LYS A 686 20.25 28.57 -7.98
C LYS A 686 19.69 27.15 -8.10
N GLN A 687 19.46 26.70 -9.33
CA GLN A 687 18.96 25.36 -9.64
C GLN A 687 19.93 24.27 -9.22
N ASN A 688 21.24 24.46 -9.43
CA ASN A 688 22.26 23.50 -8.96
C ASN A 688 22.23 23.33 -7.42
N LEU A 689 22.08 24.44 -6.69
CA LEU A 689 21.95 24.39 -5.24
C LEU A 689 20.64 23.72 -4.80
N ALA A 690 19.55 23.98 -5.52
CA ALA A 690 18.25 23.35 -5.28
C ALA A 690 18.31 21.83 -5.50
N LEU A 691 18.98 21.35 -6.55
CA LEU A 691 19.15 19.92 -6.81
C LEU A 691 19.93 19.20 -5.71
N ILE A 692 21.00 19.82 -5.21
CA ILE A 692 21.76 19.25 -4.09
C ILE A 692 20.87 19.12 -2.85
N ARG A 693 20.10 20.16 -2.49
CA ARG A 693 19.14 20.09 -1.38
C ARG A 693 18.00 19.10 -1.63
N GLY A 694 17.58 18.99 -2.88
CA GLY A 694 16.41 18.24 -3.34
C GLY A 694 16.68 16.79 -3.71
N THR A 695 17.91 16.31 -3.51
CA THR A 695 18.30 14.91 -3.76
C THR A 695 17.35 13.91 -3.06
N PRO A 696 16.92 14.11 -1.79
CA PRO A 696 15.95 13.22 -1.14
C PRO A 696 14.56 13.22 -1.82
N LEU A 697 14.13 14.34 -2.41
CA LEU A 697 12.87 14.39 -3.15
C LEU A 697 12.99 13.55 -4.43
N ILE A 698 14.03 13.77 -5.22
CA ILE A 698 14.27 13.05 -6.47
C ILE A 698 14.35 11.54 -6.20
N LYS A 699 15.10 11.13 -5.17
CA LYS A 699 15.18 9.73 -4.75
C LYS A 699 13.85 9.13 -4.33
N SER A 700 12.88 9.92 -3.87
CA SER A 700 11.56 9.41 -3.43
C SER A 700 10.44 9.68 -4.43
N TYR A 701 10.77 10.18 -5.62
CA TYR A 701 9.81 10.56 -6.64
C TYR A 701 9.34 9.31 -7.40
N SER A 702 8.04 9.26 -7.66
CA SER A 702 7.44 8.33 -8.61
C SER A 702 6.27 8.99 -9.32
N ASN A 703 5.86 8.43 -10.46
CA ASN A 703 4.68 8.89 -11.16
C ASN A 703 3.88 7.72 -11.73
N TYR A 704 2.59 7.97 -11.95
CA TYR A 704 1.67 7.05 -12.59
C TYR A 704 0.94 7.78 -13.70
N ASN A 705 0.95 7.22 -14.91
CA ASN A 705 0.18 7.75 -16.03
C ASN A 705 -1.11 6.92 -16.19
N GLU A 706 -2.25 7.56 -15.97
CA GLU A 706 -3.56 6.92 -16.03
C GLU A 706 -3.93 6.41 -17.43
N SER A 707 -3.46 7.09 -18.48
CA SER A 707 -3.76 6.74 -19.87
C SER A 707 -2.98 5.52 -20.34
N THR A 708 -1.70 5.42 -19.96
CA THR A 708 -0.82 4.30 -20.36
C THR A 708 -0.76 3.19 -19.33
N LYS A 709 -1.31 3.40 -18.12
CA LYS A 709 -1.23 2.51 -16.96
C LYS A 709 0.22 2.16 -16.59
N ARG A 710 1.16 3.08 -16.85
CA ARG A 710 2.58 2.95 -16.55
C ARG A 710 2.89 3.63 -15.21
N TYR A 711 3.58 2.90 -14.35
CA TYR A 711 4.12 3.40 -13.09
C TYR A 711 5.64 3.42 -13.17
N ASN A 712 6.25 4.58 -12.91
CA ASN A 712 7.69 4.75 -12.85
C ASN A 712 8.09 5.23 -11.47
N SER A 713 9.08 4.58 -10.85
CA SER A 713 9.56 4.94 -9.53
C SER A 713 11.06 5.14 -9.54
N LEU A 714 11.55 6.25 -8.98
CA LEU A 714 12.97 6.43 -8.66
C LEU A 714 13.29 5.98 -7.23
N ASP A 715 12.26 5.63 -6.43
CA ASP A 715 12.41 5.15 -5.06
C ASP A 715 13.17 3.83 -5.02
N GLY A 716 14.25 3.78 -4.23
CA GLY A 716 15.14 2.63 -4.18
C GLY A 716 16.24 2.60 -5.26
N LEU A 717 16.40 3.63 -6.10
CA LEU A 717 17.58 3.77 -6.97
C LEU A 717 18.70 4.55 -6.27
N PRO A 718 19.97 4.12 -6.40
CA PRO A 718 21.11 4.91 -5.96
C PRO A 718 21.23 6.20 -6.78
N ILE A 719 21.80 7.25 -6.17
CA ILE A 719 22.04 8.54 -6.81
C ILE A 719 23.52 8.92 -6.78
N LEU A 720 24.03 9.29 -7.95
CA LEU A 720 25.33 9.93 -8.16
C LEU A 720 25.14 11.45 -8.15
N VAL A 721 26.09 12.19 -7.55
CA VAL A 721 26.19 13.64 -7.71
C VAL A 721 27.62 14.06 -8.04
N GLY A 722 27.80 14.84 -9.10
CA GLY A 722 29.10 15.37 -9.52
C GLY A 722 29.26 16.89 -9.37
N PRO A 723 29.47 17.44 -8.16
CA PRO A 723 29.61 18.89 -7.96
C PRO A 723 31.04 19.40 -8.21
N SER A 724 32.02 18.52 -8.30
CA SER A 724 33.45 18.86 -8.23
C SER A 724 33.89 19.87 -9.28
N ARG A 725 34.55 20.94 -8.81
CA ARG A 725 35.12 22.05 -9.61
C ARG A 725 34.12 22.78 -10.52
N LYS A 726 32.80 22.56 -10.37
CA LYS A 726 31.76 23.18 -11.22
C LYS A 726 31.71 24.71 -11.05
N LYS A 727 31.26 25.39 -12.10
CA LYS A 727 31.24 26.87 -12.19
C LYS A 727 30.46 27.54 -11.05
N PHE A 728 29.36 26.94 -10.60
CA PHE A 728 28.53 27.55 -9.56
C PHE A 728 29.27 27.74 -8.23
N ILE A 729 30.19 26.82 -7.89
CA ILE A 729 31.05 26.92 -6.71
C ILE A 729 31.95 28.14 -6.85
N GLY A 730 32.68 28.24 -7.97
CA GLY A 730 33.58 29.37 -8.23
C GLY A 730 32.88 30.73 -8.28
N THR A 731 31.62 30.78 -8.75
CA THR A 731 30.82 32.01 -8.71
C THR A 731 30.49 32.43 -7.27
N LEU A 732 30.22 31.49 -6.37
CA LEU A 732 29.92 31.78 -4.95
C LEU A 732 31.16 32.17 -4.16
N THR A 733 32.30 31.55 -4.45
CA THR A 733 33.55 31.68 -3.68
C THR A 733 34.53 32.67 -4.30
N ASN A 734 34.19 33.21 -5.48
CA ASN A 734 35.06 34.04 -6.32
C ASN A 734 36.37 33.33 -6.74
N GLU A 735 36.38 32.00 -6.75
CA GLU A 735 37.49 31.17 -7.23
C GLU A 735 37.38 30.96 -8.75
N LYS A 736 38.16 31.73 -9.51
CA LYS A 736 38.13 31.69 -10.98
C LYS A 736 38.71 30.39 -11.55
N ILE A 737 39.77 29.87 -10.94
CA ILE A 737 40.51 28.70 -11.41
C ILE A 737 39.84 27.43 -10.86
N PRO A 738 39.36 26.49 -11.71
CA PRO A 738 38.70 25.28 -11.23
C PRO A 738 39.54 24.42 -10.28
N ALA A 739 40.85 24.36 -10.49
CA ALA A 739 41.77 23.58 -9.66
C ALA A 739 41.95 24.12 -8.24
N GLU A 740 41.62 25.39 -7.98
CA GLU A 740 41.71 25.99 -6.64
C GLU A 740 40.49 25.66 -5.76
N ARG A 741 39.43 25.10 -6.35
CA ARG A 741 38.12 24.87 -5.69
C ARG A 741 38.07 23.61 -4.81
N VAL A 742 39.20 23.13 -4.30
CA VAL A 742 39.28 21.84 -3.58
C VAL A 742 38.50 21.92 -2.26
N LEU A 743 38.82 22.92 -1.43
CA LEU A 743 38.18 23.12 -0.12
C LEU A 743 36.67 23.38 -0.26
N THR A 744 36.30 24.21 -1.24
CA THR A 744 34.90 24.59 -1.48
C THR A 744 34.10 23.43 -2.09
N THR A 745 34.73 22.58 -2.91
CA THR A 745 34.16 21.29 -3.32
C THR A 745 33.92 20.38 -2.11
N GLY A 746 34.87 20.30 -1.18
CA GLY A 746 34.72 19.51 0.05
C GLY A 746 33.49 19.90 0.87
N ALA A 747 33.24 21.21 1.02
CA ALA A 747 32.03 21.70 1.70
C ALA A 747 30.73 21.27 0.99
N VAL A 748 30.72 21.28 -0.35
CA VAL A 748 29.55 20.83 -1.13
C VAL A 748 29.35 19.32 -1.03
N ILE A 749 30.43 18.53 -1.11
CA ILE A 749 30.39 17.07 -0.96
C ILE A 749 29.84 16.67 0.40
N MET A 750 30.28 17.35 1.47
CA MET A 750 29.73 17.16 2.81
C MET A 750 28.21 17.36 2.83
N SER A 751 27.70 18.41 2.16
CA SER A 751 26.26 18.62 2.00
C SER A 751 25.58 17.55 1.15
N CYS A 752 26.20 17.08 0.06
CA CYS A 752 25.66 15.99 -0.76
C CYS A 752 25.43 14.72 0.06
N ILE A 753 26.38 14.36 0.95
CA ILE A 753 26.24 13.21 1.86
C ILE A 753 25.05 13.43 2.81
N GLY A 754 24.95 14.61 3.43
CA GLY A 754 23.82 14.96 4.30
C GLY A 754 22.47 15.00 3.60
N TYR A 755 22.44 15.27 2.30
CA TYR A 755 21.26 15.18 1.44
C TYR A 755 21.13 13.82 0.72
N GLN A 756 21.71 12.76 1.29
CA GLN A 756 21.49 11.36 0.88
C GLN A 756 22.03 10.99 -0.52
N SER A 757 23.12 11.61 -0.96
CA SER A 757 23.84 11.18 -2.19
C SER A 757 24.62 9.89 -1.91
N ASP A 758 24.50 8.86 -2.76
CA ASP A 758 25.13 7.55 -2.51
C ASP A 758 26.52 7.43 -3.13
N ILE A 759 26.74 8.15 -4.23
CA ILE A 759 28.02 8.22 -4.94
C ILE A 759 28.35 9.68 -5.20
N VAL A 760 29.62 10.06 -5.02
CA VAL A 760 30.08 11.39 -5.41
C VAL A 760 31.22 11.33 -6.42
N ARG A 761 31.12 12.17 -7.45
CA ARG A 761 32.11 12.24 -8.55
C ARG A 761 33.05 13.43 -8.38
N VAL A 762 34.35 13.17 -8.26
CA VAL A 762 35.36 14.16 -7.85
C VAL A 762 36.67 14.10 -8.63
N HIS A 763 37.38 15.23 -8.70
CA HIS A 763 38.75 15.28 -9.25
C HIS A 763 39.80 14.97 -8.16
N ASP A 764 39.63 15.55 -6.97
CA ASP A 764 40.64 15.56 -5.89
C ASP A 764 40.39 14.40 -4.90
N VAL A 765 40.75 13.18 -5.30
CA VAL A 765 40.38 11.93 -4.58
C VAL A 765 40.90 11.90 -3.14
N GLU A 766 42.17 12.26 -2.91
CA GLU A 766 42.79 12.15 -1.58
C GLU A 766 42.11 13.06 -0.55
N GLU A 767 41.84 14.31 -0.94
CA GLU A 767 41.17 15.30 -0.10
C GLU A 767 39.72 14.92 0.12
N MET A 768 39.01 14.50 -0.94
CA MET A 768 37.60 14.15 -0.83
C MET A 768 37.39 12.84 -0.04
N LYS A 769 38.35 11.91 -0.03
CA LYS A 769 38.29 10.73 0.86
C LYS A 769 38.20 11.15 2.33
N LYS A 770 38.95 12.16 2.74
CA LYS A 770 38.92 12.70 4.12
C LYS A 770 37.56 13.35 4.41
N VAL A 771 36.98 14.05 3.44
CA VAL A 771 35.63 14.63 3.57
C VAL A 771 34.57 13.53 3.72
N LEU A 772 34.64 12.46 2.92
CA LEU A 772 33.70 11.33 2.99
C LEU A 772 33.73 10.63 4.36
N LEU A 773 34.93 10.39 4.90
CA LEU A 773 35.06 9.78 6.24
C LEU A 773 34.32 10.61 7.31
N ILE A 774 34.47 11.93 7.27
CA ILE A 774 33.79 12.83 8.21
C ILE A 774 32.28 12.94 7.91
N GLY A 775 31.90 12.96 6.63
CA GLY A 775 30.51 13.01 6.20
C GLY A 775 29.71 11.79 6.58
N ASP A 776 30.24 10.60 6.30
CA ASP A 776 29.60 9.33 6.65
C ASP A 776 29.53 9.17 8.18
N ALA A 777 30.55 9.58 8.93
CA ALA A 777 30.51 9.57 10.39
C ALA A 777 29.42 10.51 10.96
N LEU A 778 29.19 11.67 10.35
CA LEU A 778 28.23 12.66 10.83
C LEU A 778 26.78 12.40 10.41
N TYR A 779 26.57 11.89 9.20
CA TYR A 779 25.24 11.75 8.61
C TYR A 779 24.75 10.31 8.53
N ARG A 780 25.63 9.33 8.67
CA ARG A 780 25.32 7.89 8.51
C ARG A 780 25.77 7.03 9.69
N ASP A 781 26.37 7.62 10.73
CA ASP A 781 26.91 6.94 11.91
C ASP A 781 27.95 5.84 11.59
N ILE A 782 28.75 6.04 10.52
CA ILE A 782 29.82 5.12 10.11
C ILE A 782 31.18 5.68 10.54
N VAL A 783 31.83 5.06 11.53
CA VAL A 783 33.09 5.52 12.13
C VAL A 783 34.28 4.65 11.72
#